data_AF-A0A7R9I2Y3-F1
#
_entry.id   AF-A0A7R9I2Y3-F1
#
_cell.length_a   1.000
_cell.length_b   1.000
_cell.length_c   1.000
_cell.angle_alpha   90.00
_cell.angle_beta   90.00
_cell.angle_gamma   90.00
#
_symmetry.space_group_name_H-M   'P 1'
#
loop_
_entity.id
_entity.type
_entity.pdbx_description
1 polymer ?
#
loop_
_entity_poly.entity_id
_entity_poly.type
_entity_poly.pdbx_seq_one_letter_code
_entity_poly.pdbx_strand_id
1 'polypeptide(L)'
;MCEGQVCCTQDLVAKKWGTHSELLYTSISFVTGMSVTAANFFGNKLSYAAGAPRANGTGQVVLFIQQPPANPMSLQLILHGEQFASSFGYEITNADINGDTLPDLIVGAPFYFSREEGGAVYIFMNNAEHCLDCHEPIKLTGKPESRFGFAIANLGDLNKDGCDDIVVGAPYEDNGVVYIYLGSSSGIITTPAQIIKPQDLPVLNQPDKTFGYSLSGGLDLDQNGYPDLLIGAYEHDSVIVLRSRPIIGIVTTITPEKNLQNIDPNKQGCSKDPNSNHTWYGLVFTFNTCCYIESRVKLTRGSQNLNLNYSIEAEKFLGSNRKFSRVWFGSNSKGRPHSVKKSIILRSDSSRDGQLSHCEEETVYIAGTSVSHFHPLPDKEKSSPVCFSLTSQTKDRQGAVLFDLTQAVFEARNPPREEVGPSSVDQNKGEGTSLVLPDDTSLESQATGINPTSECWQLVAISQALHNNAVDVNTDEEENTSDIQSPIKFLLTYTLNQREPRQVSPGSALPPIDDYPILNQQEATKTFKASFQKDCGDDICQSELLTEASLQLPTGREPNTWDLTLGDQKEVELYVITNNFNESAYEAQLFISHPPSLTYISHIAENKRQTCIRTNNTLVVCSIGNPFKKGDVAKIILRFNPEGLEDYESHLKFVVFANSTSEEKKPQGPLELFTNVIRRAEVGLTGTVRPEQVFYGGEVKGEYAMEYRDDIGSRVLHSYQVTNKGPWRVSSLVVSIEWPFQVGNDKPQGKWLLYLDEKPVVETLDSWECHLPDNEVNPLGLPRRPGLAEPPLEALMTQPSNHTRTKRDTEMNCLLGTAKCIKFNCTLFNLKKDHSATIKIQARLWNSTLVEDYPKVNQVNITSRAKIHLPETLNIRQTNTQDDEAYVVTTAFPDLIDQQEPEAVPIWIIVVAVVAGLLLLILLTLVLWKLGFFKRRRPDPTLSGNLEKSHREDNEDYSS
;
A
#
# COMPACT_ATOMS: atom_id res chain seq x y z
N MET A 1 25.64 -42.99 21.58
CA MET A 1 27.09 -43.15 21.84
C MET A 1 27.80 -42.08 21.02
N CYS A 2 28.92 -41.56 21.52
CA CYS A 2 29.49 -40.25 21.15
C CYS A 2 28.51 -39.12 21.53
N GLU A 3 28.69 -38.30 22.57
CA GLU A 3 29.87 -37.57 23.09
C GLU A 3 30.37 -36.48 22.14
N GLY A 4 30.44 -35.23 22.63
CA GLY A 4 30.85 -34.06 21.83
C GLY A 4 30.16 -32.72 22.13
N GLN A 5 29.36 -32.56 23.19
CA GLN A 5 28.77 -31.26 23.53
C GLN A 5 29.81 -30.28 24.07
N VAL A 6 30.10 -29.21 23.32
CA VAL A 6 30.73 -27.99 23.83
C VAL A 6 29.61 -27.01 24.20
N CYS A 7 29.25 -26.96 25.48
CA CYS A 7 28.31 -25.96 25.98
C CYS A 7 29.00 -24.59 26.11
N CYS A 8 28.71 -23.65 25.22
CA CYS A 8 29.08 -22.25 25.42
C CYS A 8 28.33 -21.70 26.65
N THR A 9 29.08 -21.15 27.61
CA THR A 9 28.60 -20.93 28.98
C THR A 9 27.79 -19.64 29.13
N GLN A 10 26.49 -19.78 29.43
CA GLN A 10 25.76 -18.77 30.20
C GLN A 10 26.14 -18.89 31.69
N ASP A 11 27.08 -18.06 32.14
CA ASP A 11 27.23 -17.55 33.53
C ASP A 11 28.66 -17.03 33.77
N LEU A 12 28.90 -15.72 33.63
CA LEU A 12 30.11 -15.08 34.22
C LEU A 12 30.12 -13.54 34.34
N VAL A 13 28.99 -12.83 34.19
CA VAL A 13 28.93 -11.34 34.37
C VAL A 13 27.81 -10.90 35.32
N ALA A 14 27.69 -11.57 36.48
CA ALA A 14 26.62 -11.32 37.46
C ALA A 14 27.10 -11.20 38.92
N LYS A 15 28.28 -10.61 39.19
CA LYS A 15 28.77 -10.34 40.57
C LYS A 15 29.91 -9.30 40.66
N LYS A 16 29.55 -8.01 40.68
CA LYS A 16 30.22 -6.83 41.29
C LYS A 16 30.04 -5.54 40.47
N TRP A 17 28.88 -4.91 40.59
CA TRP A 17 28.76 -3.45 40.57
C TRP A 17 27.71 -3.05 41.61
N GLY A 18 27.97 -2.00 42.37
CA GLY A 18 27.10 -1.54 43.45
C GLY A 18 26.56 -0.16 43.15
N THR A 19 25.25 0.02 43.38
CA THR A 19 24.59 1.30 43.70
C THR A 19 25.05 2.53 42.89
N HIS A 20 24.44 2.79 41.73
CA HIS A 20 23.56 3.96 41.51
C HIS A 20 23.01 4.00 40.07
N SER A 21 21.95 4.80 39.87
CA SER A 21 21.19 5.04 38.63
C SER A 21 20.52 3.82 37.97
N GLU A 22 19.20 3.88 37.87
CA GLU A 22 18.38 2.91 37.14
C GLU A 22 18.32 3.29 35.66
N LEU A 23 18.63 2.34 34.77
CA LEU A 23 18.21 2.36 33.37
C LEU A 23 17.46 1.05 33.11
N LEU A 24 16.24 1.17 32.60
CA LEU A 24 15.29 0.07 32.41
C LEU A 24 15.69 -0.82 31.22
N TYR A 25 16.64 -1.74 31.45
CA TYR A 25 16.86 -2.89 30.58
C TYR A 25 15.81 -3.98 30.85
N THR A 26 14.60 -3.77 30.34
CA THR A 26 13.61 -4.85 30.21
C THR A 26 14.01 -5.81 29.09
N SER A 27 13.79 -7.11 29.30
CA SER A 27 14.39 -8.16 28.48
C SER A 27 13.64 -8.40 27.16
N ILE A 28 13.92 -7.56 26.16
CA ILE A 28 13.73 -7.90 24.74
C ILE A 28 15.11 -8.32 24.21
N SER A 29 15.19 -9.46 23.52
CA SER A 29 16.45 -9.90 22.90
C SER A 29 16.77 -9.08 21.65
N PHE A 30 17.36 -7.91 21.87
CA PHE A 30 18.14 -7.19 20.87
C PHE A 30 19.28 -8.13 20.41
N VAL A 31 19.17 -8.68 19.19
CA VAL A 31 20.18 -9.60 18.63
C VAL A 31 21.34 -8.79 18.05
N THR A 32 21.99 -8.01 18.92
CA THR A 32 23.10 -7.12 18.56
C THR A 32 24.34 -7.95 18.26
N GLY A 33 24.91 -7.76 17.06
CA GLY A 33 25.94 -8.65 16.53
C GLY A 33 25.38 -9.84 15.75
N MET A 34 24.16 -9.76 15.22
CA MET A 34 23.66 -10.69 14.20
C MET A 34 24.60 -10.72 12.98
N SER A 35 25.01 -9.53 12.56
CA SER A 35 26.04 -9.27 11.54
C SER A 35 27.01 -8.22 12.09
N VAL A 36 28.25 -8.23 11.57
CA VAL A 36 29.34 -7.37 12.03
C VAL A 36 30.21 -6.93 10.84
N THR A 37 30.62 -5.67 10.81
CA THR A 37 31.65 -5.19 9.88
C THR A 37 32.53 -4.15 10.56
N ALA A 38 33.72 -3.89 10.02
CA ALA A 38 34.70 -2.98 10.63
C ALA A 38 35.42 -2.15 9.56
N ALA A 39 35.49 -0.84 9.77
CA ALA A 39 36.09 0.12 8.85
C ALA A 39 36.52 1.40 9.59
N ASN A 40 37.18 2.32 8.87
CA ASN A 40 37.59 3.63 9.39
C ASN A 40 36.50 4.69 9.18
N PHE A 41 35.27 4.40 9.63
CA PHE A 41 34.10 5.28 9.43
C PHE A 41 34.30 6.69 9.99
N PHE A 42 34.89 6.79 11.19
CA PHE A 42 35.07 8.04 11.94
C PHE A 42 36.52 8.54 11.89
N GLY A 43 37.03 8.68 10.67
CA GLY A 43 38.44 8.97 10.38
C GLY A 43 39.37 7.81 10.73
N ASN A 44 40.65 8.10 11.01
CA ASN A 44 41.74 7.12 11.19
C ASN A 44 41.65 6.21 12.44
N LYS A 45 40.44 5.91 12.94
CA LYS A 45 40.17 5.02 14.07
C LYS A 45 39.32 3.85 13.61
N LEU A 46 39.81 2.63 13.87
CA LEU A 46 39.06 1.41 13.60
C LEU A 46 37.73 1.43 14.37
N SER A 47 36.66 1.38 13.60
CA SER A 47 35.28 1.46 14.04
C SER A 47 34.55 0.16 13.67
N TYR A 48 33.67 -0.30 14.55
CA TYR A 48 32.92 -1.54 14.39
C TYR A 48 31.44 -1.21 14.29
N ALA A 49 30.77 -1.70 13.25
CA ALA A 49 29.31 -1.69 13.12
C ALA A 49 28.77 -3.09 13.49
N ALA A 50 27.66 -3.14 14.21
CA ALA A 50 26.97 -4.37 14.59
C ALA A 50 25.47 -4.26 14.32
N GLY A 51 24.93 -5.22 13.57
CA GLY A 51 23.51 -5.33 13.26
C GLY A 51 22.67 -5.83 14.44
N ALA A 52 21.51 -5.23 14.65
CA ALA A 52 20.56 -5.54 15.72
C ALA A 52 19.11 -5.59 15.17
N PRO A 53 18.77 -6.56 14.29
CA PRO A 53 17.57 -6.51 13.44
C PRO A 53 16.23 -6.60 14.18
N ARG A 54 16.24 -6.97 15.46
CA ARG A 54 15.02 -7.02 16.31
C ARG A 54 14.82 -5.77 17.18
N ALA A 55 15.72 -4.79 17.09
CA ALA A 55 15.70 -3.62 17.95
C ALA A 55 14.62 -2.60 17.56
N ASN A 56 13.95 -2.03 18.56
CA ASN A 56 12.84 -1.07 18.39
C ASN A 56 11.72 -1.53 17.42
N GLY A 57 11.58 -2.83 17.18
CA GLY A 57 10.64 -3.41 16.21
C GLY A 57 11.01 -3.24 14.73
N THR A 58 11.79 -2.22 14.35
CA THR A 58 12.20 -1.96 12.95
C THR A 58 13.57 -2.52 12.59
N GLY A 59 14.46 -2.67 13.58
CA GLY A 59 15.88 -3.02 13.42
C GLY A 59 16.79 -1.79 13.59
N GLN A 60 18.04 -2.04 14.00
CA GLN A 60 19.06 -1.01 14.18
C GLN A 60 20.44 -1.51 13.73
N VAL A 61 21.34 -0.58 13.42
CA VAL A 61 22.79 -0.84 13.34
C VAL A 61 23.50 0.09 14.31
N VAL A 62 24.40 -0.46 15.13
CA VAL A 62 25.08 0.26 16.22
C VAL A 62 26.57 0.33 15.92
N LEU A 63 27.14 1.54 15.94
CA LEU A 63 28.55 1.79 15.62
C LEU A 63 29.36 2.21 16.85
N PHE A 64 30.53 1.59 17.01
CA PHE A 64 31.43 1.78 18.15
C PHE A 64 32.86 2.08 17.68
N ILE A 65 33.58 2.95 18.39
CA ILE A 65 35.04 3.10 18.25
C ILE A 65 35.75 2.35 19.37
N GLN A 66 36.76 1.56 18.99
CA GLN A 66 37.71 0.98 19.94
C GLN A 66 38.78 2.03 20.31
N GLN A 67 38.90 2.35 21.60
CA GLN A 67 39.92 3.27 22.12
C GLN A 67 40.74 2.55 23.20
N PRO A 68 41.85 1.87 22.85
CA PRO A 68 42.67 1.18 23.85
C PRO A 68 43.18 2.18 24.93
N PRO A 69 43.10 1.86 26.24
CA PRO A 69 42.74 0.58 26.85
C PRO A 69 41.27 0.48 27.31
N ALA A 70 40.38 1.38 26.88
CA ALA A 70 39.01 1.45 27.38
C ALA A 70 38.13 0.28 26.90
N ASN A 71 37.63 -0.49 27.87
CA ASN A 71 36.43 -1.30 27.76
C ASN A 71 35.40 -0.75 28.78
N PRO A 72 34.12 -0.58 28.44
CA PRO A 72 33.50 -0.88 27.13
C PRO A 72 33.96 0.05 26.00
N MET A 73 33.73 -0.38 24.75
CA MET A 73 33.96 0.43 23.56
C MET A 73 33.00 1.64 23.54
N SER A 74 33.43 2.73 22.92
CA SER A 74 32.61 3.95 22.87
C SER A 74 31.61 3.88 21.73
N LEU A 75 30.32 3.78 22.06
CA LEU A 75 29.22 4.06 21.13
C LEU A 75 29.44 5.41 20.45
N GLN A 76 29.20 5.51 19.13
CA GLN A 76 29.20 6.77 18.39
C GLN A 76 27.84 7.07 17.75
N LEU A 77 27.28 6.10 17.03
CA LEU A 77 26.10 6.28 16.18
C LEU A 77 25.15 5.07 16.29
N ILE A 78 23.85 5.33 16.17
CA ILE A 78 22.81 4.31 16.03
C ILE A 78 21.98 4.67 14.82
N LEU A 79 21.95 3.78 13.82
CA LEU A 79 21.07 3.87 12.67
C LEU A 79 19.80 3.06 12.94
N HIS A 80 18.64 3.56 12.49
CA HIS A 80 17.32 2.98 12.74
C HIS A 80 16.66 2.57 11.42
N GLY A 81 16.02 1.40 11.39
CA GLY A 81 15.23 0.97 10.23
C GLY A 81 13.90 1.72 10.10
N GLU A 82 13.46 1.99 8.87
CA GLU A 82 12.24 2.74 8.58
C GLU A 82 10.94 1.96 8.87
N GLN A 83 10.96 0.63 8.75
CA GLN A 83 9.74 -0.20 8.72
C GLN A 83 9.77 -1.31 9.78
N PHE A 84 8.64 -1.51 10.48
CA PHE A 84 8.47 -2.57 11.47
C PHE A 84 8.63 -3.97 10.85
N ALA A 85 9.27 -4.89 11.59
CA ALA A 85 9.63 -6.25 11.17
C ALA A 85 10.59 -6.39 9.96
N SER A 86 10.95 -5.28 9.28
CA SER A 86 11.85 -5.30 8.11
C SER A 86 13.23 -5.90 8.37
N SER A 87 13.63 -5.98 9.65
CA SER A 87 14.88 -6.56 10.12
C SER A 87 16.11 -5.79 9.63
N PHE A 88 16.03 -4.45 9.65
CA PHE A 88 17.16 -3.58 9.31
C PHE A 88 18.39 -3.87 10.18
N GLY A 89 19.53 -4.11 9.54
CA GLY A 89 20.73 -4.62 10.21
C GLY A 89 20.76 -6.15 10.32
N TYR A 90 20.07 -6.87 9.43
CA TYR A 90 20.22 -8.32 9.31
C TYR A 90 21.64 -8.68 8.84
N GLU A 91 22.06 -8.04 7.74
CA GLU A 91 23.36 -8.16 7.10
C GLU A 91 23.99 -6.76 6.99
N ILE A 92 25.32 -6.63 7.15
CA ILE A 92 26.05 -5.36 6.98
C ILE A 92 27.44 -5.54 6.36
N THR A 93 27.83 -4.61 5.50
CA THR A 93 29.19 -4.56 4.91
C THR A 93 29.65 -3.13 4.66
N ASN A 94 30.89 -2.93 4.19
CA ASN A 94 31.46 -1.62 3.85
C ASN A 94 32.22 -1.64 2.52
N ALA A 95 32.19 -0.51 1.81
CA ALA A 95 32.79 -0.31 0.49
C ALA A 95 33.08 1.18 0.26
N ASP A 96 34.00 1.52 -0.64
CA ASP A 96 34.26 2.89 -1.11
C ASP A 96 33.49 3.14 -2.42
N ILE A 97 32.17 3.36 -2.33
CA ILE A 97 31.26 3.30 -3.49
C ILE A 97 31.43 4.51 -4.42
N ASN A 98 32.03 5.60 -3.93
CA ASN A 98 32.31 6.81 -4.70
C ASN A 98 33.80 7.02 -5.07
N GLY A 99 34.71 6.17 -4.58
CA GLY A 99 36.15 6.29 -4.83
C GLY A 99 36.79 7.47 -4.12
N ASP A 100 36.23 7.96 -3.01
CA ASP A 100 36.77 9.10 -2.24
C ASP A 100 37.72 8.70 -1.11
N THR A 101 37.96 7.39 -0.92
CA THR A 101 38.79 6.74 0.12
C THR A 101 38.18 6.68 1.52
N LEU A 102 36.90 7.02 1.67
CA LEU A 102 36.13 6.84 2.91
C LEU A 102 35.21 5.62 2.78
N PRO A 103 35.13 4.76 3.81
CA PRO A 103 34.23 3.61 3.75
C PRO A 103 32.78 4.02 4.02
N ASP A 104 31.90 3.70 3.08
CA ASP A 104 30.44 3.75 3.21
C ASP A 104 29.93 2.54 3.99
N LEU A 105 28.73 2.64 4.58
CA LEU A 105 28.09 1.54 5.29
C LEU A 105 26.86 1.04 4.53
N ILE A 106 26.84 -0.25 4.21
CA ILE A 106 25.76 -0.91 3.48
C ILE A 106 25.01 -1.84 4.44
N VAL A 107 23.68 -1.72 4.49
CA VAL A 107 22.82 -2.39 5.48
C VAL A 107 21.64 -3.10 4.82
N GLY A 108 21.47 -4.39 5.10
CA GLY A 108 20.32 -5.19 4.65
C GLY A 108 19.12 -5.15 5.59
N ALA A 109 17.93 -5.08 4.99
CA ALA A 109 16.62 -5.31 5.62
C ALA A 109 15.80 -6.31 4.75
N PRO A 110 16.16 -7.60 4.74
CA PRO A 110 15.60 -8.61 3.82
C PRO A 110 14.12 -8.93 4.04
N PHE A 111 13.49 -8.40 5.09
CA PHE A 111 12.07 -8.55 5.37
C PHE A 111 11.29 -7.24 5.20
N TYR A 112 11.91 -6.20 4.62
CA TYR A 112 11.19 -5.03 4.11
C TYR A 112 10.13 -5.46 3.09
N PHE A 113 8.95 -4.83 3.12
CA PHE A 113 7.83 -5.20 2.27
C PHE A 113 7.02 -3.99 1.81
N SER A 114 6.65 -3.97 0.53
CA SER A 114 5.61 -3.09 -0.02
C SER A 114 4.72 -3.89 -0.97
N ARG A 115 3.71 -3.27 -1.61
CA ARG A 115 2.85 -4.00 -2.56
C ARG A 115 3.58 -4.46 -3.83
N GLU A 116 4.69 -3.81 -4.17
CA GLU A 116 5.44 -4.03 -5.41
C GLU A 116 6.91 -4.40 -5.14
N GLU A 117 7.34 -4.44 -3.87
CA GLU A 117 8.74 -4.62 -3.44
C GLU A 117 8.87 -5.63 -2.29
N GLY A 118 10.01 -6.29 -2.20
CA GLY A 118 10.35 -7.21 -1.11
C GLY A 118 11.86 -7.29 -0.89
N GLY A 119 12.28 -7.08 0.36
CA GLY A 119 13.67 -6.89 0.73
C GLY A 119 14.23 -5.52 0.31
N ALA A 120 15.12 -4.96 1.13
CA ALA A 120 15.78 -3.68 0.87
C ALA A 120 17.25 -3.69 1.32
N VAL A 121 18.05 -2.86 0.66
CA VAL A 121 19.43 -2.51 1.04
C VAL A 121 19.55 -1.00 1.11
N TYR A 122 20.20 -0.50 2.16
CA TYR A 122 20.41 0.92 2.44
C TYR A 122 21.90 1.21 2.38
N ILE A 123 22.30 2.22 1.61
CA ILE A 123 23.67 2.70 1.51
C ILE A 123 23.75 4.05 2.22
N PHE A 124 24.49 4.07 3.33
CA PHE A 124 24.85 5.26 4.08
C PHE A 124 26.20 5.74 3.57
N MET A 125 26.17 6.72 2.65
CA MET A 125 27.38 7.34 2.12
C MET A 125 28.12 8.09 3.24
N ASN A 126 29.44 7.98 3.29
CA ASN A 126 30.30 8.76 4.17
C ASN A 126 30.61 10.13 3.55
N ASN A 127 31.29 11.01 4.28
CA ASN A 127 31.71 12.32 3.77
C ASN A 127 32.98 12.85 4.45
N ALA A 128 33.49 13.98 3.97
CA ALA A 128 34.72 14.60 4.47
C ALA A 128 34.67 15.02 5.95
N GLU A 129 33.48 15.21 6.52
CA GLU A 129 33.23 15.43 7.95
C GLU A 129 33.18 14.12 8.77
N HIS A 130 33.30 12.96 8.12
CA HIS A 130 33.15 11.60 8.67
C HIS A 130 31.75 11.32 9.26
N CYS A 131 30.71 11.70 8.52
CA CYS A 131 29.31 11.58 8.91
C CYS A 131 28.55 10.61 7.97
N LEU A 132 27.99 9.54 8.53
CA LEU A 132 27.19 8.53 7.79
C LEU A 132 25.68 8.84 7.78
N ASP A 133 25.20 9.72 8.66
CA ASP A 133 23.78 10.03 8.88
C ASP A 133 23.41 11.48 8.53
N CYS A 134 24.33 12.25 7.93
CA CYS A 134 24.10 13.63 7.50
C CYS A 134 23.19 13.76 6.27
N HIS A 135 22.93 12.66 5.55
CA HIS A 135 22.09 12.60 4.35
C HIS A 135 21.17 11.37 4.41
N GLU A 136 20.06 11.41 3.65
CA GLU A 136 19.17 10.24 3.52
C GLU A 136 19.89 9.09 2.79
N PRO A 137 19.83 7.84 3.29
CA PRO A 137 20.51 6.71 2.67
C PRO A 137 19.88 6.33 1.33
N ILE A 138 20.71 5.92 0.37
CA ILE A 138 20.23 5.42 -0.92
C ILE A 138 19.61 4.03 -0.69
N LYS A 139 18.34 3.87 -1.03
CA LYS A 139 17.61 2.60 -0.87
C LYS A 139 17.47 1.86 -2.20
N LEU A 140 17.92 0.59 -2.21
CA LEU A 140 17.69 -0.38 -3.27
C LEU A 140 16.64 -1.38 -2.79
N THR A 141 15.67 -1.75 -3.64
CA THR A 141 14.59 -2.68 -3.29
C THR A 141 14.50 -3.85 -4.28
N GLY A 142 14.12 -5.03 -3.77
CA GLY A 142 13.91 -6.24 -4.57
C GLY A 142 12.45 -6.49 -4.92
N LYS A 143 12.18 -7.61 -5.60
CA LYS A 143 10.80 -8.06 -5.87
C LYS A 143 10.11 -8.58 -4.61
N PRO A 144 8.76 -8.60 -4.55
CA PRO A 144 8.00 -9.23 -3.46
C PRO A 144 8.49 -10.65 -3.16
N GLU A 145 8.53 -11.02 -1.88
CA GLU A 145 9.03 -12.30 -1.34
C GLU A 145 10.50 -12.67 -1.64
N SER A 146 11.23 -11.91 -2.48
CA SER A 146 12.61 -12.24 -2.90
C SER A 146 13.65 -12.29 -1.78
N ARG A 147 13.37 -11.56 -0.69
CA ARG A 147 14.28 -11.22 0.41
C ARG A 147 15.60 -10.60 -0.05
N PHE A 148 15.55 -9.73 -1.06
CA PHE A 148 16.69 -8.93 -1.49
C PHE A 148 17.39 -8.22 -0.31
N GLY A 149 18.72 -8.31 -0.25
CA GLY A 149 19.50 -7.84 0.90
C GLY A 149 19.68 -8.89 2.00
N PHE A 150 19.47 -10.17 1.70
CA PHE A 150 19.71 -11.28 2.64
C PHE A 150 21.19 -11.52 2.90
N ALA A 151 21.99 -11.42 1.84
CA ALA A 151 23.45 -11.45 1.86
C ALA A 151 23.98 -10.30 1.01
N ILE A 152 25.08 -9.66 1.44
CA ILE A 152 25.66 -8.50 0.77
C ILE A 152 27.19 -8.59 0.88
N ALA A 153 27.90 -8.47 -0.24
CA ALA A 153 29.36 -8.39 -0.23
C ALA A 153 29.87 -7.21 -1.05
N ASN A 154 31.00 -6.64 -0.60
CA ASN A 154 31.82 -5.77 -1.41
C ASN A 154 32.54 -6.64 -2.46
N LEU A 155 32.48 -6.27 -3.73
CA LEU A 155 33.21 -6.93 -4.82
C LEU A 155 34.61 -6.36 -5.02
N GLY A 156 34.92 -5.21 -4.41
CA GLY A 156 35.97 -4.31 -4.85
C GLY A 156 35.61 -3.66 -6.19
N ASP A 157 36.53 -2.85 -6.71
CA ASP A 157 36.50 -2.36 -8.09
C ASP A 157 36.51 -3.53 -9.11
N LEU A 158 35.32 -3.92 -9.59
CA LEU A 158 35.07 -5.00 -10.55
C LEU A 158 35.27 -4.51 -12.00
N ASN A 159 35.02 -3.21 -12.23
CA ASN A 159 34.96 -2.66 -13.59
C ASN A 159 36.23 -1.90 -14.03
N LYS A 160 37.10 -1.54 -13.08
CA LYS A 160 38.33 -0.74 -13.20
C LYS A 160 38.09 0.74 -13.53
N ASP A 161 37.04 1.34 -12.97
CA ASP A 161 36.80 2.79 -12.97
C ASP A 161 37.40 3.53 -11.77
N GLY A 162 37.56 2.86 -10.62
CA GLY A 162 38.13 3.41 -9.39
C GLY A 162 37.19 3.46 -8.18
N CYS A 163 35.94 3.00 -8.30
CA CYS A 163 34.98 2.86 -7.19
C CYS A 163 34.84 1.37 -6.79
N ASP A 164 34.43 1.08 -5.55
CA ASP A 164 34.05 -0.29 -5.16
C ASP A 164 32.63 -0.62 -5.69
N ASP A 165 32.48 -1.82 -6.25
CA ASP A 165 31.21 -2.39 -6.69
C ASP A 165 30.62 -3.32 -5.59
N ILE A 166 29.29 -3.52 -5.56
CA ILE A 166 28.63 -4.38 -4.56
C ILE A 166 27.79 -5.48 -5.19
N VAL A 167 27.65 -6.59 -4.46
CA VAL A 167 26.78 -7.72 -4.83
C VAL A 167 25.72 -7.96 -3.76
N VAL A 168 24.48 -8.16 -4.19
CA VAL A 168 23.31 -8.38 -3.32
C VAL A 168 22.63 -9.70 -3.67
N GLY A 169 22.36 -10.51 -2.65
CA GLY A 169 21.63 -11.76 -2.74
C GLY A 169 20.12 -11.59 -2.52
N ALA A 170 19.33 -12.25 -3.38
CA ALA A 170 17.89 -12.45 -3.23
C ALA A 170 17.59 -13.97 -3.33
N PRO A 171 17.95 -14.78 -2.32
CA PRO A 171 17.91 -16.25 -2.39
C PRO A 171 16.50 -16.86 -2.53
N TYR A 172 15.44 -16.04 -2.50
CA TYR A 172 14.05 -16.49 -2.64
C TYR A 172 13.32 -15.86 -3.85
N GLU A 173 14.00 -15.09 -4.73
CA GLU A 173 13.46 -14.82 -6.07
C GLU A 173 13.63 -16.06 -6.96
N ASP A 174 12.54 -16.61 -7.50
CA ASP A 174 12.53 -17.85 -8.30
C ASP A 174 13.16 -19.05 -7.54
N ASN A 175 14.46 -19.32 -7.75
CA ASN A 175 15.25 -20.29 -6.98
C ASN A 175 16.44 -19.64 -6.24
N GLY A 176 16.62 -18.32 -6.40
CA GLY A 176 17.73 -17.52 -5.93
C GLY A 176 18.31 -16.69 -7.07
N VAL A 177 18.57 -15.41 -6.81
CA VAL A 177 19.13 -14.46 -7.77
C VAL A 177 20.21 -13.61 -7.11
N VAL A 178 21.24 -13.28 -7.87
CA VAL A 178 22.34 -12.41 -7.43
C VAL A 178 22.44 -11.20 -8.35
N TYR A 179 22.54 -10.01 -7.76
CA TYR A 179 22.57 -8.71 -8.44
C TYR A 179 23.92 -8.04 -8.22
N ILE A 180 24.53 -7.54 -9.29
CA ILE A 180 25.73 -6.72 -9.24
C ILE A 180 25.33 -5.27 -9.49
N TYR A 181 25.63 -4.39 -8.54
CA TYR A 181 25.46 -2.94 -8.64
C TYR A 181 26.84 -2.29 -8.68
N LEU A 182 27.03 -1.34 -9.59
CA LEU A 182 28.31 -0.67 -9.75
C LEU A 182 28.41 0.60 -8.93
N GLY A 183 29.61 0.90 -8.44
CA GLY A 183 29.96 2.19 -7.87
C GLY A 183 29.95 3.31 -8.91
N SER A 184 30.10 4.55 -8.44
CA SER A 184 30.39 5.71 -9.28
C SER A 184 30.79 6.88 -8.39
N SER A 185 31.53 7.87 -8.90
CA SER A 185 31.83 9.12 -8.18
C SER A 185 30.61 9.98 -7.79
N SER A 186 29.39 9.51 -8.07
CA SER A 186 28.12 10.06 -7.59
C SER A 186 27.36 9.14 -6.59
N GLY A 187 28.00 8.08 -6.08
CA GLY A 187 27.37 7.02 -5.27
C GLY A 187 26.92 5.83 -6.11
N ILE A 188 26.17 4.90 -5.52
CA ILE A 188 25.78 3.63 -6.17
C ILE A 188 24.89 3.85 -7.40
N ILE A 189 25.19 3.15 -8.50
CA ILE A 189 24.30 3.10 -9.66
C ILE A 189 23.11 2.18 -9.31
N THR A 190 21.93 2.78 -9.12
CA THR A 190 20.74 2.10 -8.59
C THR A 190 20.11 1.05 -9.53
N THR A 191 20.53 1.00 -10.79
CA THR A 191 20.18 -0.08 -11.73
C THR A 191 21.26 -1.16 -11.74
N PRO A 192 20.94 -2.45 -11.50
CA PRO A 192 21.94 -3.51 -11.50
C PRO A 192 22.57 -3.68 -12.88
N ALA A 193 23.89 -3.71 -12.95
CA ALA A 193 24.65 -3.87 -14.20
C ALA A 193 24.67 -5.32 -14.68
N GLN A 194 24.52 -6.29 -13.77
CA GLN A 194 24.31 -7.69 -14.09
C GLN A 194 23.36 -8.34 -13.09
N ILE A 195 22.51 -9.23 -13.60
CA ILE A 195 21.64 -10.13 -12.82
C ILE A 195 22.04 -11.55 -13.21
N ILE A 196 22.22 -12.43 -12.21
CA ILE A 196 22.74 -13.79 -12.39
C ILE A 196 21.74 -14.76 -11.75
N LYS A 197 21.25 -15.73 -12.54
CA LYS A 197 20.35 -16.80 -12.07
C LYS A 197 20.98 -18.19 -12.27
N PRO A 198 20.62 -19.21 -11.46
CA PRO A 198 21.08 -20.58 -11.62
C PRO A 198 20.91 -21.15 -13.03
N GLN A 199 19.76 -20.85 -13.66
CA GLN A 199 19.40 -21.28 -15.01
C GLN A 199 20.33 -20.75 -16.11
N ASP A 200 21.11 -19.70 -15.84
CA ASP A 200 22.06 -19.11 -16.79
C ASP A 200 23.43 -19.82 -16.72
N LEU A 201 23.63 -20.73 -15.76
CA LEU A 201 24.91 -21.39 -15.47
C LEU A 201 24.92 -22.85 -15.99
N PRO A 202 25.73 -23.21 -17.01
CA PRO A 202 25.67 -24.50 -17.70
C PRO A 202 26.21 -25.71 -16.90
N VAL A 203 26.37 -25.56 -15.59
CA VAL A 203 26.77 -26.62 -14.64
C VAL A 203 25.57 -27.12 -13.83
N LEU A 204 24.53 -26.29 -13.66
CA LEU A 204 23.42 -26.53 -12.75
C LEU A 204 22.27 -27.25 -13.49
N ASN A 205 22.41 -28.56 -13.63
CA ASN A 205 21.39 -29.44 -14.25
C ASN A 205 20.16 -29.70 -13.34
N GLN A 206 20.05 -29.00 -12.21
CA GLN A 206 18.87 -28.86 -11.38
C GLN A 206 18.73 -27.38 -10.98
N PRO A 207 17.52 -26.90 -10.64
CA PRO A 207 17.37 -25.54 -10.12
C PRO A 207 17.97 -25.44 -8.70
N ASP A 208 19.21 -24.94 -8.58
CA ASP A 208 19.83 -24.61 -7.30
C ASP A 208 18.93 -23.65 -6.52
N LYS A 209 18.31 -24.15 -5.45
CA LYS A 209 17.54 -23.34 -4.50
C LYS A 209 18.48 -22.60 -3.57
N THR A 210 18.05 -21.42 -3.10
CA THR A 210 18.82 -20.54 -2.20
C THR A 210 20.13 -20.02 -2.79
N PHE A 211 20.23 -19.96 -4.12
CA PHE A 211 21.37 -19.35 -4.80
C PHE A 211 21.50 -17.87 -4.42
N GLY A 212 22.64 -17.47 -3.86
CA GLY A 212 22.85 -16.13 -3.32
C GLY A 212 22.50 -15.98 -1.84
N TYR A 213 22.33 -17.09 -1.10
CA TYR A 213 22.10 -17.05 0.36
C TYR A 213 23.35 -16.62 1.15
N SER A 214 24.54 -16.81 0.58
CA SER A 214 25.81 -16.29 1.11
C SER A 214 26.72 -15.88 -0.04
N LEU A 215 27.43 -14.77 0.11
CA LEU A 215 28.24 -14.14 -0.93
C LEU A 215 29.64 -13.78 -0.39
N SER A 216 30.65 -13.78 -1.28
CA SER A 216 31.99 -13.28 -0.98
C SER A 216 32.66 -12.79 -2.26
N GLY A 217 33.31 -11.64 -2.22
CA GLY A 217 34.02 -11.01 -3.35
C GLY A 217 35.25 -10.24 -2.89
N GLY A 218 35.76 -9.33 -3.72
CA GLY A 218 36.92 -8.49 -3.39
C GLY A 218 38.29 -9.15 -3.58
N LEU A 219 38.34 -10.40 -4.06
CA LEU A 219 39.58 -11.15 -4.24
C LEU A 219 39.69 -11.73 -5.65
N ASP A 220 40.77 -11.40 -6.34
CA ASP A 220 41.21 -12.03 -7.59
C ASP A 220 41.78 -13.44 -7.30
N LEU A 221 41.16 -14.49 -7.83
CA LEU A 221 41.52 -15.88 -7.56
C LEU A 221 42.42 -16.51 -8.65
N ASP A 222 42.44 -15.95 -9.87
CA ASP A 222 43.23 -16.49 -10.99
C ASP A 222 44.37 -15.58 -11.49
N GLN A 223 44.52 -14.40 -10.87
CA GLN A 223 45.56 -13.39 -11.06
C GLN A 223 45.45 -12.59 -12.38
N ASN A 224 44.23 -12.43 -12.90
CA ASN A 224 43.94 -11.60 -14.08
C ASN A 224 43.89 -10.08 -13.81
N GLY A 225 43.84 -9.65 -12.54
CA GLY A 225 43.77 -8.26 -12.09
C GLY A 225 42.36 -7.76 -11.69
N TYR A 226 41.33 -8.58 -11.86
CA TYR A 226 39.93 -8.29 -11.52
C TYR A 226 39.46 -9.20 -10.36
N PRO A 227 38.63 -8.69 -9.43
CA PRO A 227 38.13 -9.49 -8.33
C PRO A 227 37.08 -10.50 -8.80
N ASP A 228 37.04 -11.67 -8.18
CA ASP A 228 36.09 -12.76 -8.47
C ASP A 228 34.97 -12.83 -7.41
N LEU A 229 33.92 -13.61 -7.71
CA LEU A 229 32.72 -13.75 -6.88
C LEU A 229 32.43 -15.22 -6.52
N LEU A 230 32.28 -15.50 -5.23
CA LEU A 230 31.78 -16.77 -4.70
C LEU A 230 30.31 -16.65 -4.26
N ILE A 231 29.49 -17.62 -4.66
CA ILE A 231 28.06 -17.69 -4.38
C ILE A 231 27.73 -19.05 -3.75
N GLY A 232 27.11 -19.05 -2.56
CA GLY A 232 26.62 -20.27 -1.92
C GLY A 232 25.14 -20.54 -2.24
N ALA A 233 24.78 -21.82 -2.33
CA ALA A 233 23.41 -22.32 -2.38
C ALA A 233 23.28 -23.53 -1.44
N TYR A 234 22.89 -23.30 -0.19
CA TYR A 234 23.01 -24.31 0.87
C TYR A 234 22.04 -25.49 0.70
N GLU A 235 20.87 -25.29 0.07
CA GLU A 235 19.91 -26.38 -0.21
C GLU A 235 20.42 -27.38 -1.27
N HIS A 236 21.55 -27.10 -1.92
CA HIS A 236 22.18 -27.97 -2.92
C HIS A 236 23.64 -28.32 -2.59
N ASP A 237 24.09 -28.08 -1.34
CA ASP A 237 25.46 -28.30 -0.86
C ASP A 237 26.56 -27.66 -1.76
N SER A 238 26.22 -26.58 -2.49
CA SER A 238 27.03 -26.04 -3.59
C SER A 238 27.66 -24.67 -3.27
N VAL A 239 28.86 -24.45 -3.82
CA VAL A 239 29.51 -23.13 -3.92
C VAL A 239 29.96 -22.93 -5.36
N ILE A 240 29.48 -21.86 -5.98
CA ILE A 240 29.78 -21.45 -7.34
C ILE A 240 30.86 -20.37 -7.29
N VAL A 241 31.91 -20.51 -8.11
CA VAL A 241 32.93 -19.46 -8.32
C VAL A 241 32.76 -18.89 -9.72
N LEU A 242 32.49 -17.58 -9.79
CA LEU A 242 32.41 -16.82 -11.04
C LEU A 242 33.66 -15.96 -11.17
N ARG A 243 34.41 -16.16 -12.26
CA ARG A 243 35.62 -15.40 -12.55
C ARG A 243 35.35 -14.20 -13.45
N SER A 244 35.97 -13.07 -13.13
CA SER A 244 35.83 -11.83 -13.88
C SER A 244 36.55 -11.85 -15.23
N ARG A 245 36.17 -10.95 -16.14
CA ARG A 245 36.65 -10.91 -17.52
C ARG A 245 37.31 -9.57 -17.83
N PRO A 246 38.52 -9.52 -18.41
CA PRO A 246 39.17 -8.26 -18.72
C PRO A 246 38.34 -7.36 -19.65
N ILE A 247 38.33 -6.06 -19.35
CA ILE A 247 37.45 -5.07 -19.98
C ILE A 247 38.21 -4.24 -21.02
N ILE A 248 37.62 -4.12 -22.20
CA ILE A 248 38.11 -3.31 -23.33
C ILE A 248 37.23 -2.07 -23.49
N GLY A 249 37.84 -0.90 -23.32
CA GLY A 249 37.23 0.39 -23.65
C GLY A 249 37.22 0.68 -25.16
N ILE A 250 36.18 1.37 -25.63
CA ILE A 250 35.99 1.80 -27.03
C ILE A 250 35.58 3.27 -27.06
N VAL A 251 36.51 4.16 -27.37
CA VAL A 251 36.19 5.57 -27.58
C VAL A 251 35.68 5.77 -29.01
N THR A 252 34.48 6.34 -29.12
CA THR A 252 33.79 6.55 -30.40
C THR A 252 33.53 8.03 -30.68
N THR A 253 33.95 8.50 -31.86
CA THR A 253 33.70 9.87 -32.37
C THR A 253 32.85 9.84 -33.63
N ILE A 254 32.10 10.93 -33.87
CA ILE A 254 31.25 11.11 -35.06
C ILE A 254 31.70 12.40 -35.75
N THR A 255 31.95 12.38 -37.06
CA THR A 255 32.54 13.54 -37.76
C THR A 255 32.03 13.73 -39.19
N PRO A 256 31.93 14.97 -39.70
CA PRO A 256 31.92 16.22 -38.95
C PRO A 256 30.56 16.41 -38.27
N GLU A 257 30.55 16.79 -36.99
CA GLU A 257 29.30 16.96 -36.20
C GLU A 257 28.33 17.98 -36.83
N LYS A 258 28.86 18.95 -37.58
CA LYS A 258 28.08 19.94 -38.35
C LYS A 258 27.16 19.33 -39.41
N ASN A 259 27.43 18.11 -39.90
CA ASN A 259 26.52 17.41 -40.83
C ASN A 259 25.27 16.84 -40.12
N LEU A 260 25.25 16.86 -38.78
CA LEU A 260 24.15 16.41 -37.93
C LEU A 260 23.40 17.60 -37.30
N GLN A 261 23.72 18.83 -37.72
CA GLN A 261 23.13 20.05 -37.18
C GLN A 261 22.49 20.85 -38.33
N ASN A 262 21.32 21.43 -38.06
CA ASN A 262 20.59 22.31 -38.98
C ASN A 262 20.35 21.68 -40.36
N ILE A 263 19.94 20.40 -40.38
CA ILE A 263 19.55 19.73 -41.62
C ILE A 263 18.33 20.44 -42.19
N ASP A 264 18.54 21.21 -43.26
CA ASP A 264 17.50 21.90 -44.03
C ASP A 264 16.61 20.85 -44.73
N PRO A 265 15.33 20.70 -44.36
CA PRO A 265 14.42 19.71 -44.94
C PRO A 265 13.98 20.05 -46.38
N ASN A 266 14.47 21.16 -46.96
CA ASN A 266 14.23 21.55 -48.35
C ASN A 266 15.43 21.25 -49.27
N LYS A 267 16.60 20.89 -48.72
CA LYS A 267 17.87 20.77 -49.45
C LYS A 267 18.09 19.37 -50.02
N GLN A 268 17.78 19.20 -51.30
CA GLN A 268 17.93 17.93 -52.01
C GLN A 268 19.40 17.57 -52.30
N GLY A 269 19.73 16.28 -52.18
CA GLY A 269 21.03 15.69 -52.53
C GLY A 269 22.17 15.93 -51.53
N CYS A 270 23.26 15.16 -51.67
CA CYS A 270 24.48 15.30 -50.86
C CYS A 270 25.76 15.14 -51.70
N SER A 271 26.93 15.36 -51.10
CA SER A 271 28.24 15.27 -51.79
C SER A 271 28.53 13.91 -52.44
N LYS A 272 27.91 12.83 -51.97
CA LYS A 272 28.03 11.46 -52.51
C LYS A 272 26.90 11.09 -53.49
N ASP A 273 25.75 11.72 -53.36
CA ASP A 273 24.55 11.49 -54.17
C ASP A 273 23.93 12.85 -54.56
N PRO A 274 24.58 13.60 -55.47
CA PRO A 274 24.17 14.98 -55.80
C PRO A 274 23.02 15.04 -56.81
N ASN A 275 22.66 13.90 -57.41
CA ASN A 275 21.64 13.77 -58.46
C ASN A 275 20.51 12.83 -58.01
N SER A 276 20.07 12.92 -56.76
CA SER A 276 19.03 12.07 -56.16
C SER A 276 17.62 12.39 -56.69
N ASN A 277 17.46 12.40 -58.02
CA ASN A 277 16.25 12.79 -58.78
C ASN A 277 15.08 11.81 -58.64
N HIS A 278 15.08 10.94 -57.63
CA HIS A 278 13.92 10.15 -57.25
C HIS A 278 12.95 11.07 -56.52
N THR A 279 11.76 11.28 -57.10
CA THR A 279 10.63 12.05 -56.52
C THR A 279 10.03 11.45 -55.24
N TRP A 280 10.74 10.54 -54.59
CA TRP A 280 10.43 9.90 -53.31
C TRP A 280 11.56 10.07 -52.26
N TYR A 281 12.77 10.47 -52.66
CA TYR A 281 13.96 10.56 -51.80
C TYR A 281 14.43 12.01 -51.68
N GLY A 282 13.76 12.78 -50.82
CA GLY A 282 13.94 14.24 -50.76
C GLY A 282 15.25 14.72 -50.12
N LEU A 283 15.86 13.94 -49.21
CA LEU A 283 16.90 14.43 -48.29
C LEU A 283 17.96 13.37 -48.01
N VAL A 284 19.24 13.78 -48.01
CA VAL A 284 20.40 12.89 -47.78
C VAL A 284 21.49 13.62 -46.98
N PHE A 285 22.08 12.97 -45.99
CA PHE A 285 23.27 13.45 -45.27
C PHE A 285 24.28 12.33 -45.00
N THR A 286 25.53 12.70 -44.68
CA THR A 286 26.62 11.75 -44.42
C THR A 286 27.40 12.10 -43.17
N PHE A 287 27.90 11.08 -42.46
CA PHE A 287 28.81 11.22 -41.33
C PHE A 287 29.75 10.01 -41.27
N ASN A 288 30.95 10.23 -40.76
CA ASN A 288 31.91 9.19 -40.40
C ASN A 288 31.71 8.81 -38.94
N THR A 289 31.62 7.53 -38.64
CA THR A 289 31.87 6.99 -37.30
C THR A 289 33.33 6.57 -37.22
N CYS A 290 34.01 6.88 -36.13
CA CYS A 290 35.38 6.44 -35.88
C CYS A 290 35.45 5.85 -34.47
N CYS A 291 36.15 4.73 -34.33
CA CYS A 291 36.34 4.05 -33.05
C CYS A 291 37.81 3.67 -32.86
N TYR A 292 38.27 3.71 -31.61
CA TYR A 292 39.60 3.26 -31.21
C TYR A 292 39.59 2.65 -29.81
N ILE A 293 40.55 1.79 -29.54
CA ILE A 293 40.66 1.06 -28.28
C ILE A 293 41.48 1.85 -27.26
N GLU A 294 40.87 2.16 -26.12
CA GLU A 294 41.51 2.75 -24.94
C GLU A 294 41.51 1.71 -23.80
N SER A 295 42.28 0.62 -23.99
CA SER A 295 42.35 -0.43 -22.98
C SER A 295 43.27 -0.03 -21.84
N ARG A 296 42.73 -0.08 -20.61
CA ARG A 296 43.46 0.16 -19.35
C ARG A 296 44.44 -0.98 -19.00
N VAL A 297 44.39 -2.10 -19.71
CA VAL A 297 45.19 -3.32 -19.48
C VAL A 297 46.06 -3.62 -20.70
N LYS A 298 47.26 -4.17 -20.47
CA LYS A 298 48.13 -4.66 -21.55
C LYS A 298 47.58 -5.96 -22.13
N LEU A 299 46.74 -5.86 -23.15
CA LEU A 299 46.33 -6.99 -23.99
C LEU A 299 47.53 -7.86 -24.35
N THR A 300 47.42 -9.15 -24.07
CA THR A 300 48.49 -10.14 -24.24
C THR A 300 48.90 -10.26 -25.71
N ARG A 301 50.16 -10.66 -25.96
CA ARG A 301 50.87 -10.48 -27.26
C ARG A 301 50.26 -11.14 -28.52
N GLY A 302 49.09 -11.77 -28.44
CA GLY A 302 48.37 -12.37 -29.56
C GLY A 302 47.43 -11.44 -30.33
N SER A 303 46.82 -10.43 -29.69
CA SER A 303 45.69 -9.66 -30.27
C SER A 303 46.12 -8.51 -31.18
N GLN A 304 46.84 -8.81 -32.27
CA GLN A 304 47.29 -7.78 -33.24
C GLN A 304 46.16 -7.11 -34.04
N ASN A 305 44.95 -7.67 -34.03
CA ASN A 305 43.74 -7.09 -34.60
C ASN A 305 42.55 -7.47 -33.70
N LEU A 306 41.56 -6.59 -33.56
CA LEU A 306 40.30 -6.87 -32.86
C LEU A 306 39.14 -6.84 -33.86
N ASN A 307 38.31 -7.89 -33.87
CA ASN A 307 37.19 -8.04 -34.79
C ASN A 307 35.88 -7.69 -34.08
N LEU A 308 35.19 -6.64 -34.52
CA LEU A 308 33.94 -6.17 -33.93
C LEU A 308 32.78 -6.29 -34.93
N ASN A 309 31.59 -6.61 -34.44
CA ASN A 309 30.35 -6.37 -35.16
C ASN A 309 29.78 -5.02 -34.69
N TYR A 310 29.70 -4.09 -35.64
CA TYR A 310 29.23 -2.72 -35.49
C TYR A 310 27.79 -2.62 -36.02
N SER A 311 26.95 -1.86 -35.33
CA SER A 311 25.53 -1.68 -35.66
C SER A 311 25.09 -0.25 -35.37
N ILE A 312 24.55 0.47 -36.34
CA ILE A 312 23.71 1.65 -36.05
C ILE A 312 22.25 1.26 -36.28
N GLU A 313 21.39 1.60 -35.33
CA GLU A 313 19.94 1.63 -35.53
C GLU A 313 19.42 3.07 -35.35
N ALA A 314 18.63 3.54 -36.30
CA ALA A 314 17.85 4.75 -36.14
C ALA A 314 16.59 4.47 -35.29
N GLU A 315 16.05 5.53 -34.70
CA GLU A 315 14.78 5.54 -33.95
C GLU A 315 13.62 4.85 -34.67
N LYS A 316 12.66 4.32 -33.88
CA LYS A 316 11.51 3.54 -34.36
C LYS A 316 10.23 4.02 -33.69
N PHE A 317 9.30 4.53 -34.49
CA PHE A 317 7.97 4.92 -34.04
C PHE A 317 6.99 3.75 -34.16
N LEU A 318 6.07 3.63 -33.20
CA LEU A 318 5.00 2.63 -33.21
C LEU A 318 3.79 3.21 -33.95
N GLY A 319 3.62 2.84 -35.22
CA GLY A 319 2.35 3.00 -35.94
C GLY A 319 1.35 1.92 -35.52
N SER A 320 0.08 2.11 -35.90
CA SER A 320 -1.08 1.29 -35.51
C SER A 320 -0.93 -0.23 -35.75
N ASN A 321 -0.06 -0.67 -36.67
CA ASN A 321 0.32 -2.08 -36.84
C ASN A 321 1.79 -2.30 -37.28
N ARG A 322 2.65 -1.28 -37.33
CA ARG A 322 4.05 -1.40 -37.81
C ARG A 322 5.01 -0.43 -37.13
N LYS A 323 6.26 -0.86 -36.95
CA LYS A 323 7.38 0.02 -36.59
C LYS A 323 7.91 0.72 -37.84
N PHE A 324 7.96 2.05 -37.84
CA PHE A 324 8.53 2.86 -38.93
C PHE A 324 9.66 3.76 -38.41
N SER A 325 10.52 4.25 -39.30
CA SER A 325 11.57 5.23 -38.99
C SER A 325 11.52 6.38 -39.98
N ARG A 326 11.93 7.58 -39.54
CA ARG A 326 12.04 8.76 -40.42
C ARG A 326 13.17 8.63 -41.44
N VAL A 327 14.12 7.72 -41.22
CA VAL A 327 15.33 7.56 -42.03
C VAL A 327 15.63 6.10 -42.39
N TRP A 328 16.45 5.90 -43.43
CA TRP A 328 17.08 4.62 -43.74
C TRP A 328 18.53 4.77 -44.22
N PHE A 329 19.27 3.66 -44.18
CA PHE A 329 20.66 3.57 -44.59
C PHE A 329 20.78 3.00 -46.02
N GLY A 330 21.65 3.62 -46.84
CA GLY A 330 22.02 3.09 -48.15
C GLY A 330 21.03 3.36 -49.29
N SER A 331 21.56 3.35 -50.52
CA SER A 331 20.91 3.80 -51.75
C SER A 331 19.86 2.83 -52.33
N ASN A 332 19.85 1.56 -51.89
CA ASN A 332 19.04 0.52 -52.53
C ASN A 332 17.58 0.53 -52.04
N SER A 333 16.64 0.75 -52.96
CA SER A 333 15.22 1.05 -52.68
C SER A 333 14.40 -0.04 -51.98
N LYS A 334 14.88 -1.29 -51.98
CA LYS A 334 14.13 -2.44 -51.43
C LYS A 334 14.26 -2.54 -49.91
N GLY A 335 13.33 -1.91 -49.20
CA GLY A 335 13.01 -2.21 -47.80
C GLY A 335 13.30 -1.12 -46.76
N ARG A 336 13.80 0.05 -47.17
CA ARG A 336 14.12 1.21 -46.30
C ARG A 336 14.74 0.79 -44.94
N PRO A 337 15.93 0.15 -44.91
CA PRO A 337 16.48 -0.38 -43.66
C PRO A 337 16.86 0.74 -42.69
N HIS A 338 16.16 0.79 -41.56
CA HIS A 338 16.39 1.71 -40.44
C HIS A 338 17.69 1.42 -39.65
N SER A 339 18.49 0.45 -40.08
CA SER A 339 19.71 0.02 -39.40
C SER A 339 20.75 -0.50 -40.38
N VAL A 340 22.02 -0.31 -40.06
CA VAL A 340 23.18 -0.85 -40.79
C VAL A 340 24.00 -1.71 -39.84
N LYS A 341 24.44 -2.90 -40.29
CA LYS A 341 25.27 -3.83 -39.51
C LYS A 341 26.47 -4.28 -40.34
N LYS A 342 27.68 -4.17 -39.79
CA LYS A 342 28.96 -4.44 -40.46
C LYS A 342 29.91 -5.18 -39.51
N SER A 343 30.77 -6.04 -40.03
CA SER A 343 31.93 -6.56 -39.28
C SER A 343 33.16 -5.74 -39.65
N ILE A 344 33.81 -5.14 -38.65
CA ILE A 344 34.97 -4.26 -38.80
C ILE A 344 36.17 -4.87 -38.07
N ILE A 345 37.38 -4.70 -38.64
CA ILE A 345 38.62 -5.18 -38.05
C ILE A 345 39.47 -3.96 -37.69
N LEU A 346 39.58 -3.69 -36.38
CA LEU A 346 40.42 -2.63 -35.85
C LEU A 346 41.91 -2.98 -36.07
N ARG A 347 42.68 -2.01 -36.57
CA ARG A 347 44.10 -2.17 -36.95
C ARG A 347 44.98 -1.12 -36.28
N SER A 348 46.26 -1.44 -36.11
CA SER A 348 47.26 -0.53 -35.56
C SER A 348 47.39 0.74 -36.42
N ASP A 349 47.11 1.89 -35.81
CA ASP A 349 47.03 3.20 -36.44
C ASP A 349 48.29 4.02 -36.11
N SER A 350 49.11 4.29 -37.13
CA SER A 350 50.34 5.08 -36.99
C SER A 350 50.10 6.57 -36.72
N SER A 351 48.86 7.06 -36.82
CA SER A 351 48.49 8.42 -36.41
C SER A 351 48.09 8.54 -34.94
N ARG A 352 47.87 7.39 -34.26
CA ARG A 352 47.46 7.29 -32.85
C ARG A 352 48.41 6.42 -32.03
N ASP A 353 49.71 6.61 -32.24
CA ASP A 353 50.82 5.96 -31.50
C ASP A 353 50.74 4.41 -31.47
N GLY A 354 50.10 3.81 -32.49
CA GLY A 354 49.92 2.37 -32.62
C GLY A 354 48.62 1.79 -32.03
N GLN A 355 47.72 2.60 -31.48
CA GLN A 355 46.38 2.17 -31.03
C GLN A 355 45.59 1.46 -32.14
N LEU A 356 44.71 0.54 -31.76
CA LEU A 356 43.81 -0.13 -32.70
C LEU A 356 42.62 0.79 -33.05
N SER A 357 42.45 1.18 -34.32
CA SER A 357 41.37 2.06 -34.80
C SER A 357 40.66 1.54 -36.07
N HIS A 358 39.46 2.08 -36.34
CA HIS A 358 38.71 1.95 -37.61
C HIS A 358 37.76 3.15 -37.77
N CYS A 359 37.56 3.61 -39.01
CA CYS A 359 36.59 4.63 -39.38
C CYS A 359 35.71 4.17 -40.54
N GLU A 360 34.42 4.48 -40.49
CA GLU A 360 33.39 4.03 -41.42
C GLU A 360 32.47 5.20 -41.81
N GLU A 361 32.28 5.47 -43.10
CA GLU A 361 31.35 6.52 -43.57
C GLU A 361 29.96 5.93 -43.81
N GLU A 362 28.93 6.59 -43.29
CA GLU A 362 27.53 6.23 -43.48
C GLU A 362 26.78 7.29 -44.29
N THR A 363 25.80 6.85 -45.06
CA THR A 363 24.90 7.71 -45.85
C THR A 363 23.47 7.43 -45.45
N VAL A 364 22.80 8.45 -44.93
CA VAL A 364 21.45 8.40 -44.37
C VAL A 364 20.51 9.23 -45.22
N TYR A 365 19.37 8.65 -45.54
CA TYR A 365 18.31 9.23 -46.34
C TYR A 365 17.08 9.47 -45.45
N ILE A 366 16.37 10.59 -45.63
CA ILE A 366 15.15 10.93 -44.86
C ILE A 366 13.91 10.78 -45.76
N ALA A 367 12.81 10.30 -45.18
CA ALA A 367 11.54 10.22 -45.88
C ALA A 367 10.97 11.62 -46.13
N GLY A 368 10.86 12.00 -47.41
CA GLY A 368 10.27 13.28 -47.80
C GLY A 368 8.74 13.21 -47.81
N THR A 369 8.09 14.28 -47.33
CA THR A 369 6.66 14.52 -47.56
C THR A 369 6.43 14.96 -49.00
N SER A 370 5.34 14.50 -49.63
CA SER A 370 4.98 14.91 -50.98
C SER A 370 4.38 16.31 -50.98
N VAL A 371 5.20 17.34 -51.20
CA VAL A 371 4.77 18.74 -51.31
C VAL A 371 3.91 18.94 -52.57
N SER A 372 2.60 18.78 -52.41
CA SER A 372 1.61 18.97 -53.46
C SER A 372 1.62 20.41 -53.96
N HIS A 373 1.96 20.59 -55.24
CA HIS A 373 2.01 21.91 -55.86
C HIS A 373 0.59 22.47 -55.98
N PHE A 374 0.27 23.48 -55.17
CA PHE A 374 -0.90 24.33 -55.36
C PHE A 374 -0.75 25.16 -56.65
N HIS A 375 -1.28 24.65 -57.77
CA HIS A 375 -1.57 25.50 -58.93
C HIS A 375 -2.76 26.42 -58.61
N PRO A 376 -2.68 27.73 -58.90
CA PRO A 376 -3.83 28.62 -58.81
C PRO A 376 -4.83 28.28 -59.92
N LEU A 377 -6.09 28.04 -59.54
CA LEU A 377 -7.19 27.84 -60.48
C LEU A 377 -7.57 29.17 -61.16
N PRO A 378 -7.74 29.22 -62.49
CA PRO A 378 -8.26 30.39 -63.19
C PRO A 378 -9.80 30.46 -63.14
N ASP A 379 -10.35 31.66 -63.02
CA ASP A 379 -11.79 31.91 -63.05
C ASP A 379 -12.48 31.43 -64.33
N LYS A 380 -13.68 30.85 -64.21
CA LYS A 380 -14.68 30.78 -65.29
C LYS A 380 -16.11 30.90 -64.81
N GLU A 381 -16.90 31.67 -65.56
CA GLU A 381 -18.33 31.85 -65.36
C GLU A 381 -19.21 30.77 -66.02
N LYS A 382 -20.41 30.59 -65.44
CA LYS A 382 -21.72 30.34 -66.09
C LYS A 382 -21.75 29.80 -67.53
N SER A 383 -22.43 28.66 -67.73
CA SER A 383 -23.63 28.57 -68.61
C SER A 383 -24.29 27.17 -68.54
N SER A 384 -25.54 27.08 -68.99
CA SER A 384 -26.45 25.92 -68.80
C SER A 384 -26.67 25.09 -70.10
N PRO A 385 -27.17 23.84 -70.03
CA PRO A 385 -27.06 22.85 -71.11
C PRO A 385 -28.33 22.66 -71.97
N VAL A 386 -28.20 22.01 -73.14
CA VAL A 386 -29.31 21.52 -73.99
C VAL A 386 -28.99 20.18 -74.67
N CYS A 387 -29.83 19.16 -74.37
CA CYS A 387 -30.49 18.08 -75.15
C CYS A 387 -29.98 17.64 -76.56
N PHE A 388 -30.38 16.52 -77.18
CA PHE A 388 -31.46 15.50 -77.03
C PHE A 388 -30.89 14.07 -77.34
N SER A 389 -31.58 12.92 -77.48
CA SER A 389 -33.01 12.53 -77.63
C SER A 389 -33.27 11.10 -77.07
N LEU A 390 -34.40 10.80 -76.43
CA LEU A 390 -35.60 10.12 -76.98
C LEU A 390 -35.33 8.74 -77.62
N THR A 391 -35.91 7.63 -77.13
CA THR A 391 -37.36 7.28 -77.15
C THR A 391 -37.63 6.04 -76.23
N SER A 392 -38.85 5.61 -75.83
CA SER A 392 -40.20 6.23 -75.76
C SER A 392 -41.22 5.26 -75.07
N GLN A 393 -42.11 5.79 -74.20
CA GLN A 393 -43.44 5.24 -73.77
C GLN A 393 -43.48 3.97 -72.86
N THR A 394 -44.52 3.72 -72.01
CA THR A 394 -45.84 4.37 -71.76
C THR A 394 -46.33 4.26 -70.29
N LYS A 395 -46.98 5.32 -69.77
CA LYS A 395 -48.20 5.36 -68.88
C LYS A 395 -48.18 4.74 -67.45
N ASP A 396 -48.99 5.19 -66.49
CA ASP A 396 -49.95 6.34 -66.36
C ASP A 396 -50.18 6.71 -64.87
N ARG A 397 -50.30 8.02 -64.52
CA ARG A 397 -50.91 8.63 -63.29
C ARG A 397 -50.30 8.27 -61.90
N GLN A 398 -50.38 9.05 -60.80
CA GLN A 398 -50.65 10.46 -60.40
C GLN A 398 -50.25 10.57 -58.88
N GLY A 399 -49.95 11.70 -58.23
CA GLY A 399 -49.75 13.11 -58.62
C GLY A 399 -49.99 14.09 -57.43
N ALA A 400 -49.28 15.24 -57.39
CA ALA A 400 -49.39 16.38 -56.42
C ALA A 400 -48.82 16.20 -54.98
N VAL A 401 -48.41 17.24 -54.21
CA VAL A 401 -47.65 18.50 -54.48
C VAL A 401 -47.27 19.22 -53.14
N LEU A 402 -46.28 20.13 -53.16
CA LEU A 402 -46.01 21.28 -52.24
C LEU A 402 -44.91 21.19 -51.13
N PHE A 403 -44.37 22.38 -50.88
CA PHE A 403 -43.33 22.92 -49.98
C PHE A 403 -43.68 22.84 -48.44
N ASP A 404 -42.93 23.35 -47.42
CA ASP A 404 -41.77 24.28 -47.38
C ASP A 404 -40.94 24.33 -46.05
N LEU A 405 -39.84 25.12 -46.08
CA LEU A 405 -39.21 26.00 -45.05
C LEU A 405 -38.95 25.58 -43.57
N THR A 406 -37.64 25.48 -43.25
CA THR A 406 -36.85 26.18 -42.19
C THR A 406 -37.28 26.38 -40.72
N GLN A 407 -36.23 26.30 -39.87
CA GLN A 407 -35.87 27.19 -38.72
C GLN A 407 -36.46 27.00 -37.30
N ALA A 408 -35.50 26.92 -36.35
CA ALA A 408 -35.38 27.77 -35.15
C ALA A 408 -35.99 27.37 -33.78
N VAL A 409 -35.08 27.35 -32.79
CA VAL A 409 -35.16 28.07 -31.48
C VAL A 409 -35.87 27.41 -30.26
N PHE A 410 -35.01 27.08 -29.29
CA PHE A 410 -35.10 27.22 -27.82
C PHE A 410 -35.85 26.24 -26.89
N GLU A 411 -35.22 26.20 -25.70
CA GLU A 411 -35.74 25.96 -24.34
C GLU A 411 -35.96 24.54 -23.80
N ALA A 412 -35.68 24.43 -22.50
CA ALA A 412 -35.62 23.20 -21.72
C ALA A 412 -36.40 23.36 -20.41
N ARG A 413 -36.99 22.27 -19.88
CA ARG A 413 -37.41 22.10 -18.48
C ARG A 413 -37.85 20.64 -18.19
N ASN A 414 -37.11 19.99 -17.30
CA ASN A 414 -37.49 19.15 -16.13
C ASN A 414 -38.80 18.33 -16.02
N PRO A 415 -38.83 17.29 -15.12
CA PRO A 415 -39.73 16.12 -15.19
C PRO A 415 -40.98 16.19 -14.27
N PRO A 416 -41.72 15.07 -14.09
CA PRO A 416 -41.67 14.39 -12.78
C PRO A 416 -41.70 12.82 -12.83
N ARG A 417 -41.91 12.19 -11.65
CA ARG A 417 -41.93 10.72 -11.36
C ARG A 417 -43.34 10.09 -11.42
N GLU A 418 -43.41 8.75 -11.52
CA GLU A 418 -44.02 7.77 -10.55
C GLU A 418 -43.99 6.35 -11.20
N GLU A 419 -43.33 5.34 -10.61
CA GLU A 419 -43.76 4.36 -9.58
C GLU A 419 -44.77 3.26 -10.02
N VAL A 420 -44.38 1.99 -9.79
CA VAL A 420 -45.14 0.80 -9.27
C VAL A 420 -44.32 -0.50 -9.50
N GLY A 421 -44.35 -1.47 -8.56
CA GLY A 421 -43.67 -2.79 -8.63
C GLY A 421 -44.56 -3.95 -9.14
N PRO A 422 -44.40 -5.24 -8.73
CA PRO A 422 -43.49 -5.78 -7.69
C PRO A 422 -42.83 -7.18 -7.95
N SER A 423 -42.02 -7.62 -6.96
CA SER A 423 -41.82 -9.02 -6.46
C SER A 423 -41.30 -10.20 -7.32
N SER A 424 -40.09 -10.68 -7.02
CA SER A 424 -39.72 -12.08 -6.67
C SER A 424 -38.24 -12.08 -6.19
N VAL A 425 -37.79 -12.59 -5.03
CA VAL A 425 -38.01 -13.81 -4.21
C VAL A 425 -36.94 -14.90 -4.47
N ASP A 426 -36.27 -15.26 -3.37
CA ASP A 426 -35.35 -16.39 -3.08
C ASP A 426 -34.01 -16.56 -3.83
N GLN A 427 -32.92 -16.34 -3.07
CA GLN A 427 -31.64 -17.05 -3.20
C GLN A 427 -31.61 -18.25 -2.24
N ASN A 428 -30.89 -19.33 -2.56
CA ASN A 428 -30.20 -20.16 -1.54
C ASN A 428 -29.20 -21.16 -2.14
N LYS A 429 -27.94 -21.09 -1.67
CA LYS A 429 -26.92 -22.18 -1.57
C LYS A 429 -26.47 -22.90 -2.87
N GLY A 430 -25.22 -23.36 -2.95
CA GLY A 430 -24.08 -23.25 -2.03
C GLY A 430 -23.02 -24.32 -2.32
N GLU A 431 -21.81 -24.17 -1.75
CA GLU A 431 -20.72 -25.17 -1.73
C GLU A 431 -20.13 -25.55 -3.12
N GLY A 432 -18.93 -26.15 -3.25
CA GLY A 432 -17.87 -26.33 -2.25
C GLY A 432 -16.81 -27.38 -2.65
N THR A 433 -15.55 -26.95 -2.79
CA THR A 433 -14.30 -27.73 -2.74
C THR A 433 -13.90 -28.69 -3.89
N SER A 434 -12.56 -28.85 -4.01
CA SER A 434 -11.77 -29.95 -4.62
C SER A 434 -11.86 -30.21 -6.13
N LEU A 435 -10.77 -30.06 -6.90
CA LEU A 435 -9.54 -30.88 -6.98
C LEU A 435 -9.71 -32.23 -7.67
N VAL A 436 -9.19 -32.34 -8.90
CA VAL A 436 -8.18 -33.33 -9.38
C VAL A 436 -8.03 -33.15 -10.90
N LEU A 437 -6.79 -32.92 -11.35
CA LEU A 437 -6.33 -33.23 -12.71
C LEU A 437 -5.33 -34.38 -12.60
N PRO A 438 -5.24 -35.22 -13.65
CA PRO A 438 -3.92 -35.58 -14.15
C PRO A 438 -3.83 -35.54 -15.68
N ASP A 439 -2.81 -34.82 -16.14
CA ASP A 439 -1.77 -35.24 -17.11
C ASP A 439 -2.06 -35.62 -18.58
N ASP A 440 -0.99 -35.38 -19.35
CA ASP A 440 -0.47 -36.11 -20.51
C ASP A 440 -0.92 -35.85 -21.98
N THR A 441 -0.06 -35.06 -22.63
CA THR A 441 0.66 -35.39 -23.89
C THR A 441 -0.01 -35.30 -25.28
N SER A 442 0.35 -34.22 -25.99
CA SER A 442 1.17 -34.25 -27.23
C SER A 442 0.65 -34.74 -28.61
N LEU A 443 1.11 -34.01 -29.64
CA LEU A 443 1.52 -34.45 -31.00
C LEU A 443 0.49 -34.85 -32.10
N GLU A 444 0.42 -33.97 -33.11
CA GLU A 444 0.61 -34.24 -34.55
C GLU A 444 -0.20 -35.31 -35.34
N SER A 445 -1.18 -34.78 -36.10
CA SER A 445 -1.19 -34.80 -37.59
C SER A 445 -1.83 -35.94 -38.43
N GLN A 446 -2.00 -35.63 -39.72
CA GLN A 446 -2.22 -36.49 -40.91
C GLN A 446 -3.59 -37.20 -41.17
N ALA A 447 -4.53 -36.36 -41.61
CA ALA A 447 -5.42 -36.53 -42.77
C ALA A 447 -5.40 -37.81 -43.66
N THR A 448 -6.61 -38.33 -43.93
CA THR A 448 -7.06 -38.88 -45.24
C THR A 448 -8.55 -38.51 -45.43
N GLY A 449 -9.13 -38.30 -46.63
CA GLY A 449 -8.56 -38.20 -47.97
C GLY A 449 -9.19 -39.15 -48.99
N ILE A 450 -10.21 -38.72 -49.76
CA ILE A 450 -10.65 -39.29 -51.05
C ILE A 450 -11.60 -38.31 -51.77
N ASN A 451 -11.51 -38.23 -53.11
CA ASN A 451 -12.37 -37.47 -54.02
C ASN A 451 -12.31 -38.13 -55.42
N PRO A 452 -13.42 -38.26 -56.18
CA PRO A 452 -13.53 -37.60 -57.49
C PRO A 452 -14.98 -37.12 -57.80
N THR A 453 -15.29 -36.27 -58.79
CA THR A 453 -14.88 -36.29 -60.22
C THR A 453 -14.81 -34.91 -60.93
N SER A 454 -14.00 -34.85 -61.98
CA SER A 454 -13.76 -33.78 -62.97
C SER A 454 -14.82 -33.73 -64.10
N GLU A 455 -14.85 -32.82 -65.09
CA GLU A 455 -14.42 -31.41 -65.33
C GLU A 455 -14.98 -30.99 -66.72
N CYS A 456 -15.17 -29.68 -66.99
CA CYS A 456 -14.96 -29.09 -68.33
C CYS A 456 -14.85 -27.55 -68.25
N TRP A 457 -14.21 -26.91 -69.24
CA TRP A 457 -13.66 -25.53 -69.10
C TRP A 457 -14.29 -24.46 -70.02
N GLN A 458 -14.41 -23.24 -69.45
CA GLN A 458 -14.41 -21.89 -70.06
C GLN A 458 -15.34 -21.54 -71.25
N LEU A 459 -16.23 -20.55 -71.06
CA LEU A 459 -16.01 -19.14 -71.50
C LEU A 459 -17.15 -18.15 -71.12
N VAL A 460 -16.74 -16.91 -70.77
CA VAL A 460 -17.47 -15.62 -70.85
C VAL A 460 -18.69 -15.31 -69.92
N ALA A 461 -18.44 -14.31 -69.05
CA ALA A 461 -19.33 -13.26 -68.52
C ALA A 461 -20.65 -13.60 -67.77
N ILE A 462 -20.64 -13.29 -66.46
CA ILE A 462 -21.82 -12.85 -65.70
C ILE A 462 -21.47 -11.49 -65.06
N SER A 463 -22.20 -10.43 -65.41
CA SER A 463 -21.91 -9.06 -64.97
C SER A 463 -23.12 -8.37 -64.34
N GLN A 464 -23.51 -8.78 -63.13
CA GLN A 464 -24.41 -7.99 -62.26
C GLN A 464 -24.34 -8.40 -60.76
N ALA A 465 -23.12 -8.56 -60.26
CA ALA A 465 -22.82 -8.58 -58.81
C ALA A 465 -21.70 -7.57 -58.45
N LEU A 466 -21.52 -6.54 -59.29
CA LEU A 466 -20.57 -5.44 -59.13
C LEU A 466 -21.31 -4.13 -58.84
N HIS A 467 -21.83 -4.01 -57.62
CA HIS A 467 -22.10 -2.76 -56.89
C HIS A 467 -22.17 -3.13 -55.39
N ASN A 468 -21.92 -2.16 -54.50
CA ASN A 468 -21.89 -2.34 -53.04
C ASN A 468 -20.78 -3.27 -52.48
N ASN A 469 -19.63 -3.31 -53.16
CA ASN A 469 -18.34 -3.57 -52.50
C ASN A 469 -17.32 -2.45 -52.81
N ALA A 470 -17.84 -1.22 -52.85
CA ALA A 470 -17.04 -0.02 -52.57
C ALA A 470 -17.05 0.17 -51.05
N VAL A 471 -16.17 -0.55 -50.36
CA VAL A 471 -15.66 -0.08 -49.07
C VAL A 471 -14.79 1.13 -49.41
N ASP A 472 -14.98 2.26 -48.71
CA ASP A 472 -14.06 3.39 -48.77
C ASP A 472 -12.74 3.01 -48.09
N VAL A 473 -11.96 2.17 -48.77
CA VAL A 473 -10.53 2.02 -48.49
C VAL A 473 -9.86 3.27 -49.05
N ASN A 474 -9.96 4.37 -48.30
CA ASN A 474 -9.04 5.49 -48.45
C ASN A 474 -7.63 4.96 -48.18
N THR A 475 -6.92 4.57 -49.23
CA THR A 475 -5.48 4.28 -49.20
C THR A 475 -4.67 5.57 -49.12
N ASP A 476 -5.00 6.40 -48.13
CA ASP A 476 -4.39 7.68 -47.78
C ASP A 476 -4.42 7.86 -46.24
N GLU A 477 -4.10 6.80 -45.49
CA GLU A 477 -3.37 7.01 -44.23
C GLU A 477 -1.96 7.45 -44.62
N GLU A 478 -1.69 8.75 -44.59
CA GLU A 478 -0.34 9.29 -44.79
C GLU A 478 0.63 8.61 -43.80
N GLU A 479 1.67 7.92 -44.29
CA GLU A 479 2.81 7.53 -43.44
C GLU A 479 3.35 8.82 -42.82
N ASN A 480 3.12 9.01 -41.51
CA ASN A 480 3.23 10.32 -40.86
C ASN A 480 4.69 10.76 -40.65
N THR A 481 5.32 11.11 -41.76
CA THR A 481 6.69 11.60 -41.95
C THR A 481 6.79 13.11 -41.69
N SER A 482 5.74 13.71 -41.11
CA SER A 482 5.63 15.17 -40.91
C SER A 482 6.44 15.72 -39.74
N ASP A 483 6.95 14.88 -38.83
CA ASP A 483 7.86 15.34 -37.78
C ASP A 483 9.26 15.59 -38.34
N ILE A 484 9.46 16.83 -38.79
CA ILE A 484 10.75 17.45 -39.15
C ILE A 484 11.19 18.47 -38.09
N GLN A 485 10.70 18.35 -36.84
CA GLN A 485 10.93 19.31 -35.75
C GLN A 485 11.70 18.65 -34.59
N SER A 486 11.37 17.41 -34.23
CA SER A 486 12.13 16.62 -33.25
C SER A 486 13.45 16.11 -33.88
N PRO A 487 14.59 16.12 -33.17
CA PRO A 487 15.84 15.56 -33.68
C PRO A 487 15.74 14.04 -33.90
N ILE A 488 16.39 13.53 -34.94
CA ILE A 488 16.49 12.07 -35.23
C ILE A 488 17.51 11.45 -34.28
N LYS A 489 17.13 10.42 -33.54
CA LYS A 489 18.00 9.70 -32.59
C LYS A 489 18.63 8.48 -33.25
N PHE A 490 19.94 8.31 -33.07
CA PHE A 490 20.72 7.16 -33.55
C PHE A 490 21.37 6.44 -32.36
N LEU A 491 21.24 5.12 -32.35
CA LEU A 491 21.89 4.22 -31.41
C LEU A 491 22.98 3.44 -32.15
N LEU A 492 24.24 3.67 -31.80
CA LEU A 492 25.40 2.93 -32.30
C LEU A 492 25.87 1.94 -31.22
N THR A 493 26.03 0.67 -31.59
CA THR A 493 26.45 -0.42 -30.70
C THR A 493 27.59 -1.23 -31.31
N TYR A 494 28.58 -1.58 -30.49
CA TYR A 494 29.69 -2.48 -30.79
C TYR A 494 29.54 -3.79 -30.03
N THR A 495 29.88 -4.91 -30.67
CA THR A 495 29.93 -6.24 -30.04
C THR A 495 31.19 -6.98 -30.48
N LEU A 496 31.85 -7.69 -29.55
CA LEU A 496 33.11 -8.37 -29.83
C LEU A 496 32.86 -9.71 -30.56
N ASN A 497 33.39 -9.85 -31.78
CA ASN A 497 33.23 -11.05 -32.61
C ASN A 497 34.29 -12.10 -32.22
N GLN A 498 34.09 -12.69 -31.04
CA GLN A 498 34.90 -13.76 -30.44
C GLN A 498 34.13 -15.09 -30.40
N ARG A 499 34.83 -16.17 -30.06
CA ARG A 499 34.21 -17.45 -29.70
C ARG A 499 34.08 -17.54 -28.19
N GLU A 500 33.02 -18.17 -27.71
CA GLU A 500 32.84 -18.45 -26.29
C GLU A 500 33.88 -19.48 -25.78
N PRO A 501 34.21 -19.46 -24.48
CA PRO A 501 35.05 -20.47 -23.87
C PRO A 501 34.38 -21.85 -23.98
N ARG A 502 35.15 -22.87 -24.35
CA ARG A 502 34.64 -24.25 -24.40
C ARG A 502 34.40 -24.75 -22.98
N GLN A 503 33.22 -25.30 -22.73
CA GLN A 503 32.94 -26.04 -21.50
C GLN A 503 33.90 -27.26 -21.43
N VAL A 504 34.60 -27.38 -20.30
CA VAL A 504 35.58 -28.45 -20.05
C VAL A 504 35.04 -29.46 -19.05
N SER A 505 35.56 -30.70 -19.07
CA SER A 505 35.10 -31.76 -18.18
C SER A 505 35.53 -31.51 -16.72
N PRO A 506 34.74 -31.96 -15.71
CA PRO A 506 35.10 -31.83 -14.30
C PRO A 506 36.51 -32.35 -14.00
N GLY A 507 37.29 -31.58 -13.22
CA GLY A 507 38.67 -31.92 -12.86
C GLY A 507 39.74 -31.62 -13.93
N SER A 508 39.36 -31.07 -15.09
CA SER A 508 40.33 -30.55 -16.07
C SER A 508 40.62 -29.05 -15.85
N ALA A 509 41.75 -28.57 -16.35
CA ALA A 509 42.15 -27.18 -16.22
C ALA A 509 41.19 -26.25 -17.00
N LEU A 510 40.77 -25.15 -16.37
CA LEU A 510 39.92 -24.14 -17.00
C LEU A 510 40.69 -23.36 -18.07
N PRO A 511 40.01 -22.80 -19.08
CA PRO A 511 40.61 -21.82 -19.98
C PRO A 511 41.11 -20.58 -19.22
N PRO A 512 42.23 -19.95 -19.66
CA PRO A 512 42.59 -18.59 -19.25
C PRO A 512 41.45 -17.64 -19.58
N ILE A 513 41.06 -16.77 -18.65
CA ILE A 513 39.95 -15.85 -18.88
C ILE A 513 40.38 -14.61 -19.71
N ASP A 514 41.69 -14.31 -19.70
CA ASP A 514 42.37 -13.29 -20.52
C ASP A 514 42.10 -13.40 -22.03
N ASP A 515 41.96 -14.62 -22.55
CA ASP A 515 41.69 -14.89 -23.96
C ASP A 515 40.24 -14.53 -24.37
N TYR A 516 39.38 -14.19 -23.40
CA TYR A 516 37.94 -13.95 -23.56
C TYR A 516 37.50 -12.60 -22.95
N PRO A 517 38.06 -11.45 -23.37
CA PRO A 517 37.68 -10.15 -22.82
C PRO A 517 36.22 -9.77 -23.14
N ILE A 518 35.71 -8.77 -22.44
CA ILE A 518 34.41 -8.14 -22.68
C ILE A 518 34.60 -6.66 -23.04
N LEU A 519 33.63 -6.04 -23.71
CA LEU A 519 33.65 -4.59 -23.94
C LEU A 519 33.02 -3.88 -22.74
N ASN A 520 33.49 -2.68 -22.38
CA ASN A 520 32.72 -1.82 -21.47
C ASN A 520 31.36 -1.53 -22.12
N GLN A 521 30.26 -1.95 -21.49
CA GLN A 521 28.92 -1.87 -22.06
C GLN A 521 28.46 -0.42 -22.31
N GLN A 522 28.90 0.51 -21.45
CA GLN A 522 28.58 1.94 -21.56
C GLN A 522 29.31 2.56 -22.78
N GLU A 523 30.60 2.28 -22.94
CA GLU A 523 31.40 2.79 -24.07
C GLU A 523 31.06 2.11 -25.40
N ALA A 524 30.73 0.81 -25.37
CA ALA A 524 30.30 0.05 -26.52
C ALA A 524 28.95 0.51 -27.10
N THR A 525 28.26 1.45 -26.45
CA THR A 525 26.98 2.01 -26.91
C THR A 525 27.02 3.54 -26.94
N LYS A 526 26.99 4.15 -28.14
CA LYS A 526 26.91 5.61 -28.30
C LYS A 526 25.56 6.04 -28.90
N THR A 527 24.82 6.85 -28.14
CA THR A 527 23.68 7.59 -28.69
C THR A 527 24.16 8.92 -29.27
N PHE A 528 23.67 9.30 -30.45
CA PHE A 528 23.82 10.65 -31.01
C PHE A 528 22.52 11.11 -31.68
N LYS A 529 22.43 12.41 -31.98
CA LYS A 529 21.25 13.05 -32.58
C LYS A 529 21.62 13.76 -33.88
N ALA A 530 20.67 13.87 -34.81
CA ALA A 530 20.71 14.82 -35.91
C ALA A 530 19.54 15.80 -35.79
N SER A 531 19.79 17.11 -35.80
CA SER A 531 18.76 18.15 -35.71
C SER A 531 18.42 18.75 -37.07
N PHE A 532 17.14 19.06 -37.25
CA PHE A 532 16.65 19.87 -38.37
C PHE A 532 16.91 21.35 -38.13
N GLN A 533 16.88 22.15 -39.19
CA GLN A 533 16.92 23.61 -39.11
C GLN A 533 15.68 24.16 -38.36
N LYS A 534 15.88 25.10 -37.44
CA LYS A 534 14.80 25.74 -36.65
C LYS A 534 14.31 27.05 -37.30
N ASP A 535 13.09 27.46 -36.95
CA ASP A 535 12.40 28.63 -37.53
C ASP A 535 13.02 30.00 -37.15
N CYS A 536 13.93 30.03 -36.17
CA CYS A 536 14.48 31.25 -35.56
C CYS A 536 15.72 31.85 -36.26
N GLY A 537 16.23 31.21 -37.32
CA GLY A 537 17.36 31.71 -38.12
C GLY A 537 18.75 31.39 -37.56
N ASP A 538 18.92 31.47 -36.24
CA ASP A 538 20.07 30.89 -35.52
C ASP A 538 19.75 29.45 -35.03
N ASP A 539 20.78 28.65 -34.76
CA ASP A 539 20.67 27.23 -34.35
C ASP A 539 19.90 27.01 -33.02
N ILE A 540 19.81 28.06 -32.20
CA ILE A 540 19.23 28.04 -30.86
C ILE A 540 18.20 29.18 -30.75
N CYS A 541 16.91 28.84 -30.76
CA CYS A 541 15.84 29.83 -30.57
C CYS A 541 15.78 30.32 -29.12
N GLN A 542 15.35 31.57 -28.92
CA GLN A 542 15.14 32.15 -27.60
C GLN A 542 13.67 32.17 -27.17
N SER A 543 13.23 31.20 -26.37
CA SER A 543 11.86 31.16 -25.83
C SER A 543 11.64 32.16 -24.68
N GLU A 544 10.37 32.46 -24.38
CA GLU A 544 9.99 33.13 -23.13
C GLU A 544 8.75 32.44 -22.54
N LEU A 545 8.96 31.34 -21.82
CA LEU A 545 7.93 30.49 -21.23
C LEU A 545 7.50 30.99 -19.85
N LEU A 546 6.27 31.50 -19.75
CA LEU A 546 5.65 31.85 -18.46
C LEU A 546 4.56 30.85 -18.10
N THR A 547 4.71 30.22 -16.94
CA THR A 547 3.76 29.28 -16.34
C THR A 547 3.08 29.91 -15.12
N GLU A 548 1.77 29.70 -15.01
CA GLU A 548 0.91 30.06 -13.88
C GLU A 548 0.15 28.82 -13.43
N ALA A 549 0.01 28.60 -12.12
CA ALA A 549 -0.64 27.41 -11.58
C ALA A 549 -1.48 27.73 -10.34
N SER A 550 -2.62 27.06 -10.18
CA SER A 550 -3.53 27.23 -9.04
C SER A 550 -4.35 25.96 -8.76
N LEU A 551 -4.75 25.77 -7.51
CA LEU A 551 -5.60 24.65 -7.10
C LEU A 551 -7.07 25.08 -7.03
N GLN A 552 -7.99 24.24 -7.51
CA GLN A 552 -9.43 24.46 -7.35
C GLN A 552 -9.91 24.00 -5.97
N LEU A 553 -9.38 24.65 -4.93
CA LEU A 553 -9.70 24.42 -3.53
C LEU A 553 -10.08 25.75 -2.85
N PRO A 554 -10.73 25.73 -1.67
CA PRO A 554 -10.86 26.90 -0.82
C PRO A 554 -9.49 27.52 -0.53
N THR A 555 -9.36 28.84 -0.61
CA THR A 555 -8.13 29.54 -0.21
C THR A 555 -7.94 29.47 1.30
N GLY A 556 -6.73 29.13 1.74
CA GLY A 556 -6.35 29.11 3.15
C GLY A 556 -6.20 30.51 3.75
N ARG A 557 -5.67 30.58 4.98
CA ARG A 557 -5.49 31.84 5.71
C ARG A 557 -4.32 32.69 5.22
N GLU A 558 -3.39 32.09 4.48
CA GLU A 558 -2.19 32.74 3.96
C GLU A 558 -2.25 32.86 2.43
N PRO A 559 -1.68 33.92 1.83
CA PRO A 559 -1.68 34.09 0.37
C PRO A 559 -0.97 32.91 -0.31
N ASN A 560 -1.55 32.43 -1.41
CA ASN A 560 -1.07 31.25 -2.15
C ASN A 560 -1.07 29.93 -1.34
N THR A 561 -1.96 29.82 -0.34
CA THR A 561 -2.28 28.56 0.35
C THR A 561 -3.72 28.13 0.09
N TRP A 562 -3.98 26.82 0.19
CA TRP A 562 -5.29 26.21 -0.01
C TRP A 562 -5.64 25.26 1.14
N ASP A 563 -6.93 25.08 1.43
CA ASP A 563 -7.43 24.21 2.50
C ASP A 563 -8.16 22.98 1.91
N LEU A 564 -7.55 21.79 2.00
CA LEU A 564 -8.12 20.52 1.56
C LEU A 564 -8.85 19.82 2.71
N THR A 565 -10.18 19.88 2.71
CA THR A 565 -11.01 19.10 3.66
C THR A 565 -11.25 17.69 3.13
N LEU A 566 -10.68 16.69 3.82
CA LEU A 566 -10.73 15.29 3.39
C LEU A 566 -12.13 14.68 3.55
N GLY A 567 -12.56 13.95 2.52
CA GLY A 567 -13.88 13.31 2.43
C GLY A 567 -15.03 14.24 2.02
N ASP A 568 -14.86 15.56 2.13
CA ASP A 568 -15.71 16.56 1.46
C ASP A 568 -15.25 16.73 0.00
N GLN A 569 -13.94 16.93 -0.21
CA GLN A 569 -13.34 16.88 -1.55
C GLN A 569 -12.91 15.46 -1.89
N LYS A 570 -13.37 14.95 -3.04
CA LYS A 570 -13.02 13.61 -3.56
C LYS A 570 -11.77 13.60 -4.43
N GLU A 571 -11.42 14.74 -5.00
CA GLU A 571 -10.30 14.91 -5.92
C GLU A 571 -9.67 16.27 -5.69
N VAL A 572 -8.40 16.42 -6.05
CA VAL A 572 -7.69 17.70 -6.09
C VAL A 572 -7.43 18.03 -7.57
N GLU A 573 -7.98 19.16 -8.04
CA GLU A 573 -7.72 19.66 -9.38
C GLU A 573 -6.66 20.77 -9.37
N LEU A 574 -5.55 20.54 -10.08
CA LEU A 574 -4.49 21.51 -10.33
C LEU A 574 -4.67 22.09 -11.74
N TYR A 575 -4.94 23.38 -11.82
CA TYR A 575 -5.08 24.14 -13.05
C TYR A 575 -3.75 24.81 -13.39
N VAL A 576 -3.25 24.61 -14.62
CA VAL A 576 -1.98 25.19 -15.09
C VAL A 576 -2.17 25.84 -16.47
N ILE A 577 -1.64 27.05 -16.62
CA ILE A 577 -1.46 27.73 -17.91
C ILE A 577 0.03 27.89 -18.17
N THR A 578 0.48 27.60 -19.40
CA THR A 578 1.80 28.03 -19.89
C THR A 578 1.62 28.84 -21.18
N ASN A 579 2.33 29.96 -21.30
CA ASN A 579 2.34 30.86 -22.44
C ASN A 579 3.76 30.98 -22.99
N ASN A 580 3.94 31.13 -24.31
CA ASN A 580 5.24 31.51 -24.88
C ASN A 580 5.20 32.93 -25.47
N PHE A 581 5.95 33.87 -24.88
CA PHE A 581 5.99 35.26 -25.31
C PHE A 581 7.11 35.58 -26.32
N ASN A 582 8.08 34.67 -26.54
CA ASN A 582 9.13 34.87 -27.55
C ASN A 582 9.19 33.73 -28.57
N GLU A 583 10.36 33.25 -28.99
CA GLU A 583 10.48 32.35 -30.14
C GLU A 583 10.05 30.93 -29.83
N SER A 584 9.84 30.12 -30.87
CA SER A 584 9.43 28.73 -30.77
C SER A 584 10.25 27.93 -29.75
N ALA A 585 9.56 27.37 -28.75
CA ALA A 585 10.14 26.43 -27.78
C ALA A 585 10.07 25.00 -28.35
N TYR A 586 11.21 24.33 -28.48
CA TYR A 586 11.32 22.99 -29.07
C TYR A 586 11.38 21.91 -27.98
N GLU A 587 10.76 20.75 -28.21
CA GLU A 587 10.54 19.70 -27.20
C GLU A 587 9.94 20.27 -25.88
N ALA A 588 9.01 21.24 -25.97
CA ALA A 588 8.52 21.97 -24.80
C ALA A 588 7.60 21.12 -23.91
N GLN A 589 7.92 21.05 -22.61
CA GLN A 589 7.28 20.22 -21.61
C GLN A 589 6.98 20.98 -20.32
N LEU A 590 5.91 20.57 -19.64
CA LEU A 590 5.49 21.04 -18.33
C LEU A 590 5.66 19.89 -17.32
N PHE A 591 6.28 20.17 -16.18
CA PHE A 591 6.61 19.23 -15.13
C PHE A 591 5.79 19.55 -13.88
N ILE A 592 5.12 18.54 -13.32
CA ILE A 592 4.29 18.64 -12.13
C ILE A 592 4.79 17.60 -11.13
N SER A 593 5.49 18.05 -10.09
CA SER A 593 5.78 17.26 -8.91
C SER A 593 4.63 17.38 -7.91
N HIS A 594 4.20 16.25 -7.34
CA HIS A 594 3.13 16.14 -6.35
C HIS A 594 3.55 15.20 -5.20
N PRO A 595 2.89 15.27 -4.03
CA PRO A 595 3.15 14.35 -2.93
C PRO A 595 2.84 12.90 -3.31
N PRO A 596 3.60 11.91 -2.78
CA PRO A 596 3.42 10.49 -3.10
C PRO A 596 2.09 9.91 -2.59
N SER A 597 1.48 10.55 -1.60
CA SER A 597 0.16 10.24 -1.04
C SER A 597 -1.01 10.65 -1.96
N LEU A 598 -0.76 11.46 -2.99
CA LEU A 598 -1.74 11.80 -4.01
C LEU A 598 -1.56 10.94 -5.26
N THR A 599 -2.58 10.21 -5.66
CA THR A 599 -2.53 9.39 -6.89
C THR A 599 -3.01 10.19 -8.11
N TYR A 600 -2.17 10.36 -9.14
CA TYR A 600 -2.58 10.96 -10.41
C TYR A 600 -3.66 10.13 -11.12
N ILE A 601 -4.78 10.77 -11.48
CA ILE A 601 -5.95 10.15 -12.14
C ILE A 601 -5.91 10.39 -13.65
N SER A 602 -5.89 11.67 -14.07
CA SER A 602 -6.08 12.06 -15.47
C SER A 602 -5.70 13.53 -15.72
N HIS A 603 -5.69 13.94 -16.99
CA HIS A 603 -5.60 15.33 -17.41
C HIS A 603 -6.75 15.71 -18.34
N ILE A 604 -7.09 17.00 -18.35
CA ILE A 604 -8.00 17.64 -19.30
C ILE A 604 -7.25 18.80 -19.94
N ALA A 605 -7.26 18.90 -21.27
CA ALA A 605 -6.61 19.97 -22.02
C ALA A 605 -7.48 20.45 -23.18
N GLU A 606 -7.38 21.73 -23.55
CA GLU A 606 -8.16 22.31 -24.66
C GLU A 606 -7.74 21.77 -26.03
N ASN A 607 -6.46 21.40 -26.19
CA ASN A 607 -5.88 20.92 -27.44
C ASN A 607 -5.46 19.45 -27.31
N LYS A 608 -5.97 18.57 -28.19
CA LYS A 608 -5.62 17.14 -28.20
C LYS A 608 -4.14 16.82 -28.45
N ARG A 609 -3.32 17.81 -28.84
CA ARG A 609 -1.84 17.67 -28.92
C ARG A 609 -1.15 17.80 -27.56
N GLN A 610 -1.84 18.33 -26.55
CA GLN A 610 -1.33 18.45 -25.18
C GLN A 610 -1.65 17.16 -24.43
N THR A 611 -0.61 16.43 -24.02
CA THR A 611 -0.74 15.09 -23.42
C THR A 611 0.16 14.94 -22.20
N CYS A 612 -0.42 14.50 -21.09
CA CYS A 612 0.30 14.21 -19.84
C CYS A 612 0.50 12.71 -19.63
N ILE A 613 1.69 12.34 -19.15
CA ILE A 613 2.07 10.98 -18.79
C ILE A 613 2.69 10.98 -17.38
N ARG A 614 2.33 9.98 -16.57
CA ARG A 614 2.96 9.73 -15.27
C ARG A 614 4.34 9.11 -15.51
N THR A 615 5.40 9.73 -15.00
CA THR A 615 6.78 9.25 -15.18
C THR A 615 7.24 8.40 -14.01
N ASN A 616 6.86 8.75 -12.78
CA ASN A 616 7.03 7.95 -11.56
C ASN A 616 5.86 8.24 -10.59
N ASN A 617 5.96 7.85 -9.32
CA ASN A 617 4.86 8.01 -8.36
C ASN A 617 4.66 9.46 -7.84
N THR A 618 5.53 10.41 -8.18
CA THR A 618 5.45 11.82 -7.75
C THR A 618 5.52 12.84 -8.90
N LEU A 619 5.86 12.41 -10.13
CA LEU A 619 6.10 13.28 -11.27
C LEU A 619 5.19 12.95 -12.46
N VAL A 620 4.44 13.94 -12.90
CA VAL A 620 3.69 13.95 -14.16
C VAL A 620 4.35 14.93 -15.12
N VAL A 621 4.57 14.50 -16.38
CA VAL A 621 5.15 15.34 -17.44
C VAL A 621 4.13 15.49 -18.56
N CYS A 622 3.86 16.73 -18.96
CA CYS A 622 2.95 17.08 -20.04
C CYS A 622 3.70 17.67 -21.22
N SER A 623 3.52 17.10 -22.42
CA SER A 623 4.00 17.73 -23.67
C SER A 623 3.06 18.89 -24.01
N ILE A 624 3.57 20.12 -24.10
CA ILE A 624 2.74 21.31 -24.38
C ILE A 624 2.77 21.76 -25.85
N GLY A 625 3.85 21.44 -26.58
CA GLY A 625 3.95 21.58 -28.03
C GLY A 625 5.35 21.30 -28.56
N ASN A 626 5.45 20.85 -29.82
CA ASN A 626 6.72 20.80 -30.55
C ASN A 626 6.49 21.24 -32.02
N PRO A 627 6.87 22.48 -32.41
CA PRO A 627 7.28 23.58 -31.53
C PRO A 627 6.06 24.15 -30.78
N PHE A 628 6.28 24.69 -29.59
CA PHE A 628 5.31 25.54 -28.89
C PHE A 628 5.62 27.00 -29.27
N LYS A 629 4.81 27.57 -30.16
CA LYS A 629 5.14 28.77 -30.97
C LYS A 629 4.95 30.07 -30.20
N LYS A 630 5.46 31.16 -30.78
CA LYS A 630 5.23 32.53 -30.29
C LYS A 630 3.74 32.84 -30.20
N GLY A 631 3.25 33.09 -28.99
CA GLY A 631 1.84 33.35 -28.69
C GLY A 631 0.97 32.09 -28.49
N ASP A 632 1.54 30.88 -28.53
CA ASP A 632 0.80 29.68 -28.14
C ASP A 632 0.54 29.67 -26.63
N VAL A 633 -0.60 29.10 -26.26
CA VAL A 633 -1.06 28.93 -24.87
C VAL A 633 -1.47 27.48 -24.64
N ALA A 634 -0.94 26.87 -23.59
CA ALA A 634 -1.39 25.58 -23.08
C ALA A 634 -2.21 25.80 -21.82
N LYS A 635 -3.38 25.14 -21.72
CA LYS A 635 -4.20 25.11 -20.51
C LYS A 635 -4.51 23.66 -20.16
N ILE A 636 -4.07 23.22 -18.99
CA ILE A 636 -4.13 21.82 -18.56
C ILE A 636 -4.69 21.77 -17.13
N ILE A 637 -5.67 20.90 -16.91
CA ILE A 637 -6.16 20.54 -15.58
C ILE A 637 -5.67 19.13 -15.27
N LEU A 638 -4.97 18.94 -14.15
CA LEU A 638 -4.54 17.65 -13.65
C LEU A 638 -5.39 17.25 -12.44
N ARG A 639 -5.87 16.01 -12.41
CA ARG A 639 -6.77 15.48 -11.36
C ARG A 639 -6.04 14.43 -10.52
N PHE A 640 -6.12 14.56 -9.20
CA PHE A 640 -5.45 13.69 -8.23
C PHE A 640 -6.42 13.16 -7.17
N ASN A 641 -6.24 11.91 -6.74
CA ASN A 641 -7.01 11.28 -5.65
C ASN A 641 -6.29 11.44 -4.30
N PRO A 642 -6.91 12.05 -3.26
CA PRO A 642 -6.37 12.20 -1.92
C PRO A 642 -6.63 11.02 -0.96
N GLU A 643 -7.26 9.92 -1.41
CA GLU A 643 -7.53 8.74 -0.55
C GLU A 643 -6.26 8.06 0.01
N GLY A 644 -5.09 8.30 -0.59
CA GLY A 644 -3.80 7.78 -0.13
C GLY A 644 -3.13 8.56 1.01
N LEU A 645 -3.78 9.58 1.56
CA LEU A 645 -3.25 10.39 2.66
C LEU A 645 -3.27 9.65 4.00
N GLU A 646 -2.11 9.64 4.66
CA GLU A 646 -1.92 9.10 6.01
C GLU A 646 -1.98 10.20 7.07
N ASP A 647 -2.26 9.86 8.33
CA ASP A 647 -2.72 10.85 9.31
C ASP A 647 -1.66 11.87 9.77
N TYR A 648 -0.38 11.59 9.57
CA TYR A 648 0.72 12.53 9.88
C TYR A 648 0.87 13.67 8.85
N GLU A 649 0.30 13.51 7.64
CA GLU A 649 0.45 14.49 6.56
C GLU A 649 -0.45 15.72 6.82
N SER A 650 0.13 16.78 7.35
CA SER A 650 -0.56 18.04 7.67
C SER A 650 -0.54 19.06 6.53
N HIS A 651 0.44 18.98 5.64
CA HIS A 651 0.66 19.92 4.54
C HIS A 651 1.10 19.17 3.28
N LEU A 652 0.67 19.63 2.12
CA LEU A 652 0.98 19.08 0.81
C LEU A 652 1.61 20.16 -0.07
N LYS A 653 2.64 19.78 -0.82
CA LYS A 653 3.41 20.67 -1.72
C LYS A 653 3.35 20.15 -3.14
N PHE A 654 2.87 20.98 -4.06
CA PHE A 654 3.06 20.78 -5.50
C PHE A 654 4.19 21.70 -6.00
N VAL A 655 4.94 21.24 -7.01
CA VAL A 655 5.97 22.03 -7.67
C VAL A 655 5.75 21.95 -9.18
N VAL A 656 5.59 23.11 -9.82
CA VAL A 656 5.22 23.22 -11.25
C VAL A 656 6.22 24.09 -12.00
N PHE A 657 6.74 23.62 -13.13
CA PHE A 657 7.62 24.39 -14.02
C PHE A 657 7.57 23.91 -15.46
N ALA A 658 7.87 24.79 -16.42
CA ALA A 658 8.06 24.42 -17.83
C ALA A 658 9.56 24.37 -18.19
N ASN A 659 9.91 23.57 -19.19
CA ASN A 659 11.26 23.46 -19.73
C ASN A 659 11.23 23.14 -21.24
N SER A 660 12.31 23.41 -21.98
CA SER A 660 12.42 23.13 -23.41
C SER A 660 13.88 22.96 -23.86
N THR A 661 14.09 22.69 -25.15
CA THR A 661 15.41 22.66 -25.82
C THR A 661 15.73 23.95 -26.61
N SER A 662 15.01 25.03 -26.30
CA SER A 662 15.33 26.41 -26.70
C SER A 662 16.06 27.13 -25.55
N GLU A 663 16.82 28.18 -25.85
CA GLU A 663 17.43 29.03 -24.81
C GLU A 663 16.33 29.85 -24.13
N GLU A 664 16.20 29.72 -22.81
CA GLU A 664 15.11 30.39 -22.09
C GLU A 664 15.53 31.81 -21.69
N LYS A 665 14.92 32.81 -22.33
CA LYS A 665 15.34 34.22 -22.25
C LYS A 665 15.09 34.86 -20.88
N LYS A 666 14.11 34.35 -20.14
CA LYS A 666 13.79 34.73 -18.76
C LYS A 666 13.42 33.46 -17.99
N PRO A 667 14.40 32.67 -17.49
CA PRO A 667 14.11 31.41 -16.83
C PRO A 667 13.26 31.64 -15.58
N GLN A 668 12.03 31.14 -15.60
CA GLN A 668 11.13 31.15 -14.46
C GLN A 668 11.55 30.03 -13.47
N GLY A 669 11.71 30.39 -12.19
CA GLY A 669 11.89 29.39 -11.13
C GLY A 669 10.62 28.54 -10.95
N PRO A 670 10.74 27.36 -10.33
CA PRO A 670 9.59 26.50 -10.08
C PRO A 670 8.54 27.19 -9.18
N LEU A 671 7.27 27.07 -9.55
CA LEU A 671 6.14 27.54 -8.74
C LEU A 671 5.83 26.51 -7.66
N GLU A 672 5.79 26.94 -6.41
CA GLU A 672 5.41 26.09 -5.27
C GLU A 672 4.00 26.43 -4.79
N LEU A 673 3.16 25.41 -4.60
CA LEU A 673 1.77 25.54 -4.14
C LEU A 673 1.58 24.71 -2.88
N PHE A 674 1.09 25.33 -1.81
CA PHE A 674 0.95 24.71 -0.49
C PHE A 674 -0.52 24.49 -0.13
N THR A 675 -0.85 23.28 0.34
CA THR A 675 -2.21 22.90 0.74
C THR A 675 -2.22 22.35 2.16
N ASN A 676 -3.05 22.92 3.02
CA ASN A 676 -3.28 22.46 4.39
C ASN A 676 -4.27 21.29 4.38
N VAL A 677 -3.97 20.20 5.09
CA VAL A 677 -4.83 19.02 5.17
C VAL A 677 -5.76 19.12 6.38
N ILE A 678 -7.06 19.30 6.14
CA ILE A 678 -8.09 19.39 7.18
C ILE A 678 -8.81 18.04 7.29
N ARG A 679 -8.55 17.33 8.40
CA ARG A 679 -9.28 16.12 8.77
C ARG A 679 -10.55 16.51 9.54
N ARG A 680 -11.71 16.16 8.98
CA ARG A 680 -13.01 16.35 9.65
C ARG A 680 -13.70 15.00 9.83
N ALA A 681 -13.86 14.58 11.08
CA ALA A 681 -14.68 13.44 11.45
C ALA A 681 -15.68 13.91 12.52
N GLU A 682 -16.83 13.23 12.60
CA GLU A 682 -17.92 13.60 13.50
C GLU A 682 -18.37 12.31 14.19
N VAL A 683 -17.66 11.94 15.26
CA VAL A 683 -17.94 10.75 16.06
C VAL A 683 -18.92 11.08 17.17
N GLY A 684 -19.87 10.18 17.41
CA GLY A 684 -20.84 10.28 18.49
C GLY A 684 -21.04 8.92 19.16
N LEU A 685 -21.45 8.96 20.42
CA LEU A 685 -21.60 7.84 21.32
C LEU A 685 -23.07 7.71 21.74
N THR A 686 -23.64 6.52 21.62
CA THR A 686 -24.96 6.19 22.16
C THR A 686 -24.86 5.00 23.11
N GLY A 687 -25.67 5.02 24.17
CA GLY A 687 -25.67 4.00 25.21
C GLY A 687 -27.01 3.26 25.26
N THR A 688 -26.97 1.94 25.43
CA THR A 688 -28.15 1.09 25.64
C THR A 688 -27.88 0.02 26.70
N VAL A 689 -28.94 -0.46 27.35
CA VAL A 689 -28.89 -1.51 28.39
C VAL A 689 -29.86 -2.64 28.02
N ARG A 690 -29.51 -3.89 28.34
CA ARG A 690 -30.41 -5.05 28.26
C ARG A 690 -30.20 -5.98 29.47
N PRO A 691 -31.26 -6.42 30.18
CA PRO A 691 -32.59 -5.81 30.19
C PRO A 691 -32.53 -4.44 30.88
N GLU A 692 -33.41 -3.50 30.52
CA GLU A 692 -33.47 -2.15 31.11
C GLU A 692 -33.86 -2.16 32.60
N GLN A 693 -34.63 -3.19 32.99
CA GLN A 693 -35.11 -3.42 34.33
C GLN A 693 -34.65 -4.79 34.83
N VAL A 694 -34.18 -4.85 36.07
CA VAL A 694 -33.74 -6.07 36.78
C VAL A 694 -34.35 -6.10 38.19
N PHE A 695 -34.41 -7.28 38.79
CA PHE A 695 -35.00 -7.50 40.11
C PHE A 695 -33.98 -8.12 41.06
N TYR A 696 -33.90 -7.62 42.30
CA TYR A 696 -33.02 -8.15 43.34
C TYR A 696 -33.81 -8.70 44.53
N GLY A 697 -33.41 -9.89 44.98
CA GLY A 697 -34.08 -10.64 46.04
C GLY A 697 -33.33 -11.93 46.38
N GLY A 698 -33.92 -12.75 47.24
CA GLY A 698 -33.33 -13.97 47.77
C GLY A 698 -32.56 -13.77 49.09
N GLU A 699 -31.86 -14.82 49.54
CA GLU A 699 -31.06 -14.79 50.76
C GLU A 699 -29.74 -14.03 50.56
N VAL A 700 -29.30 -13.30 51.61
CA VAL A 700 -28.06 -12.51 51.58
C VAL A 700 -26.84 -13.44 51.68
N LYS A 701 -26.30 -13.85 50.53
CA LYS A 701 -25.02 -14.58 50.44
C LYS A 701 -23.83 -13.62 50.55
N GLY A 702 -22.87 -13.96 51.42
CA GLY A 702 -21.56 -13.29 51.47
C GLY A 702 -20.61 -13.75 50.36
N GLU A 703 -19.56 -12.99 50.10
CA GLU A 703 -18.58 -13.24 49.03
C GLU A 703 -18.00 -14.67 49.03
N TYR A 704 -17.57 -15.16 50.21
CA TYR A 704 -17.05 -16.52 50.41
C TYR A 704 -18.09 -17.64 50.26
N ALA A 705 -19.38 -17.32 50.05
CA ALA A 705 -20.48 -18.27 49.88
C ALA A 705 -21.07 -18.26 48.46
N MET A 706 -20.40 -17.59 47.51
CA MET A 706 -20.70 -17.68 46.08
C MET A 706 -19.93 -18.86 45.48
N GLU A 707 -20.62 -19.80 44.84
CA GLU A 707 -19.98 -20.95 44.16
C GLU A 707 -20.03 -20.82 42.63
N TYR A 708 -21.08 -20.18 42.09
CA TYR A 708 -21.31 -20.01 40.66
C TYR A 708 -21.69 -18.57 40.32
N ARG A 709 -21.47 -18.17 39.07
CA ARG A 709 -21.80 -16.82 38.57
C ARG A 709 -23.27 -16.44 38.73
N ASP A 710 -24.19 -17.40 38.74
CA ASP A 710 -25.61 -17.19 38.95
C ASP A 710 -26.02 -17.02 40.43
N ASP A 711 -25.14 -17.30 41.40
CA ASP A 711 -25.39 -16.98 42.81
C ASP A 711 -25.33 -15.47 43.10
N ILE A 712 -24.71 -14.67 42.21
CA ILE A 712 -24.54 -13.21 42.36
C ILE A 712 -25.86 -12.45 42.21
N GLY A 713 -26.66 -12.81 41.19
CA GLY A 713 -27.85 -12.06 40.78
C GLY A 713 -28.00 -11.90 39.26
N SER A 714 -28.89 -11.00 38.84
CA SER A 714 -29.29 -10.83 37.43
C SER A 714 -28.16 -10.34 36.53
N ARG A 715 -28.03 -10.93 35.33
CA ARG A 715 -27.12 -10.42 34.29
C ARG A 715 -27.65 -9.12 33.68
N VAL A 716 -26.74 -8.20 33.40
CA VAL A 716 -26.95 -6.99 32.61
C VAL A 716 -25.89 -6.86 31.52
N LEU A 717 -26.31 -6.34 30.36
CA LEU A 717 -25.46 -6.04 29.22
C LEU A 717 -25.56 -4.54 28.93
N HIS A 718 -24.49 -3.80 29.18
CA HIS A 718 -24.36 -2.41 28.74
C HIS A 718 -23.70 -2.42 27.35
N SER A 719 -24.28 -1.71 26.39
CA SER A 719 -23.80 -1.64 25.00
C SER A 719 -23.64 -0.18 24.59
N TYR A 720 -22.41 0.22 24.28
CA TYR A 720 -22.05 1.55 23.81
C TYR A 720 -21.72 1.50 22.32
N GLN A 721 -22.52 2.17 21.49
CA GLN A 721 -22.32 2.27 20.06
C GLN A 721 -21.61 3.59 19.73
N VAL A 722 -20.42 3.49 19.15
CA VAL A 722 -19.69 4.60 18.54
C VAL A 722 -20.08 4.67 17.07
N THR A 723 -20.41 5.84 16.55
CA THR A 723 -20.75 6.05 15.13
C THR A 723 -19.96 7.24 14.58
N ASN A 724 -19.28 7.07 13.45
CA ASN A 724 -18.65 8.16 12.72
C ASN A 724 -19.57 8.64 11.58
N LYS A 725 -20.16 9.82 11.73
CA LYS A 725 -21.03 10.49 10.73
C LYS A 725 -20.25 11.48 9.85
N GLY A 726 -18.95 11.64 10.10
CA GLY A 726 -18.10 12.63 9.44
C GLY A 726 -17.56 12.20 8.09
N PRO A 727 -17.01 13.13 7.29
CA PRO A 727 -16.46 12.82 5.97
C PRO A 727 -15.17 11.98 6.02
N TRP A 728 -14.32 12.11 7.04
CA TRP A 728 -13.04 11.39 7.17
C TRP A 728 -13.11 10.13 8.07
N ARG A 729 -12.20 9.18 7.84
CA ARG A 729 -11.94 8.01 8.71
C ARG A 729 -11.30 8.44 10.04
N VAL A 730 -11.49 7.67 11.11
CA VAL A 730 -10.73 7.83 12.36
C VAL A 730 -9.85 6.59 12.56
N SER A 731 -8.54 6.74 12.42
CA SER A 731 -7.58 5.63 12.50
C SER A 731 -7.42 5.04 13.89
N SER A 732 -7.48 5.87 14.93
CA SER A 732 -7.47 5.46 16.34
C SER A 732 -8.36 6.38 17.18
N LEU A 733 -9.24 5.78 17.98
CA LEU A 733 -10.19 6.47 18.87
C LEU A 733 -10.25 5.71 20.20
N VAL A 734 -10.15 6.41 21.33
CA VAL A 734 -10.20 5.79 22.66
C VAL A 734 -11.53 6.11 23.31
N VAL A 735 -12.29 5.08 23.72
CA VAL A 735 -13.46 5.24 24.57
C VAL A 735 -13.07 4.91 26.01
N SER A 736 -13.11 5.90 26.90
CA SER A 736 -12.91 5.71 28.33
C SER A 736 -14.25 5.43 29.01
N ILE A 737 -14.30 4.38 29.83
CA ILE A 737 -15.52 3.85 30.45
C ILE A 737 -15.35 3.89 31.97
N GLU A 738 -16.32 4.51 32.66
CA GLU A 738 -16.43 4.60 34.12
C GLU A 738 -17.53 3.65 34.59
N TRP A 739 -17.12 2.56 35.24
CA TRP A 739 -17.99 1.42 35.54
C TRP A 739 -18.32 1.32 37.04
N PRO A 740 -19.61 1.37 37.46
CA PRO A 740 -20.03 1.40 38.87
C PRO A 740 -19.93 0.03 39.55
N PHE A 741 -18.71 -0.30 39.94
CA PHE A 741 -18.27 -1.60 40.44
C PHE A 741 -18.68 -1.86 41.90
N GLN A 742 -18.66 -0.82 42.74
CA GLN A 742 -18.97 -0.90 44.17
C GLN A 742 -19.83 0.28 44.65
N VAL A 743 -20.55 0.10 45.76
CA VAL A 743 -21.31 1.16 46.45
C VAL A 743 -20.35 2.17 47.10
N GLY A 744 -20.66 3.46 46.99
CA GLY A 744 -19.89 4.56 47.59
C GLY A 744 -19.93 4.53 49.13
N ASN A 745 -18.76 4.56 49.76
CA ASN A 745 -18.60 4.66 51.21
C ASN A 745 -17.21 5.20 51.61
N ASP A 746 -17.07 5.66 52.86
CA ASP A 746 -15.83 6.24 53.41
C ASP A 746 -14.71 5.21 53.71
N LYS A 747 -14.95 3.92 53.44
CA LYS A 747 -13.96 2.84 53.59
C LYS A 747 -13.08 2.77 52.34
N PRO A 748 -11.92 2.08 52.36
CA PRO A 748 -11.18 1.79 51.12
C PRO A 748 -12.02 0.94 50.14
N GLN A 749 -12.49 -0.24 50.57
CA GLN A 749 -13.36 -1.10 49.77
C GLN A 749 -14.85 -0.84 50.06
N GLY A 750 -15.66 -0.77 48.99
CA GLY A 750 -17.12 -0.76 49.04
C GLY A 750 -17.70 -2.17 49.03
N LYS A 751 -19.02 -2.28 49.14
CA LYS A 751 -19.73 -3.52 48.78
C LYS A 751 -19.93 -3.58 47.26
N TRP A 752 -19.98 -4.78 46.69
CA TRP A 752 -20.18 -5.02 45.25
C TRP A 752 -21.49 -4.42 44.71
N LEU A 753 -21.47 -3.99 43.45
CA LEU A 753 -22.64 -3.38 42.77
C LEU A 753 -22.89 -3.99 41.39
N LEU A 754 -22.10 -3.63 40.36
CA LEU A 754 -22.09 -4.32 39.05
C LEU A 754 -20.78 -5.09 38.85
N TYR A 755 -20.83 -6.40 39.10
CA TYR A 755 -19.72 -7.33 38.97
C TYR A 755 -19.44 -7.67 37.50
N LEU A 756 -18.22 -7.44 37.00
CA LEU A 756 -17.84 -7.79 35.62
C LEU A 756 -17.77 -9.31 35.44
N ASP A 757 -18.65 -9.85 34.60
CA ASP A 757 -18.78 -11.29 34.33
C ASP A 757 -17.69 -11.75 33.35
N GLU A 758 -17.46 -10.95 32.29
CA GLU A 758 -16.55 -11.24 31.17
C GLU A 758 -15.83 -9.97 30.70
N LYS A 759 -14.76 -10.12 29.92
CA LYS A 759 -14.04 -8.97 29.35
C LYS A 759 -14.94 -8.24 28.35
N PRO A 760 -14.89 -6.89 28.26
CA PRO A 760 -15.57 -6.15 27.21
C PRO A 760 -15.17 -6.64 25.81
N VAL A 761 -16.15 -6.73 24.91
CA VAL A 761 -15.97 -7.16 23.52
C VAL A 761 -16.46 -6.06 22.59
N VAL A 762 -15.71 -5.75 21.53
CA VAL A 762 -16.17 -4.84 20.48
C VAL A 762 -16.65 -5.65 19.27
N GLU A 763 -17.83 -5.32 18.79
CA GLU A 763 -18.39 -5.83 17.54
C GLU A 763 -18.22 -4.81 16.40
N THR A 764 -18.30 -5.34 15.17
CA THR A 764 -18.27 -4.60 13.88
C THR A 764 -16.97 -3.85 13.53
N LEU A 765 -15.85 -4.17 14.19
CA LEU A 765 -14.48 -3.81 13.76
C LEU A 765 -13.54 -5.03 13.81
N ASP A 766 -12.63 -5.13 12.84
CA ASP A 766 -11.64 -6.21 12.72
C ASP A 766 -10.46 -6.07 13.71
N SER A 767 -10.26 -4.87 14.26
CA SER A 767 -9.18 -4.57 15.22
C SER A 767 -9.64 -3.57 16.28
N TRP A 768 -9.41 -3.93 17.54
CA TRP A 768 -9.74 -3.17 18.75
C TRP A 768 -8.96 -3.73 19.94
N GLU A 769 -8.78 -2.94 21.00
CA GLU A 769 -8.16 -3.41 22.24
C GLU A 769 -8.81 -2.72 23.46
N CYS A 770 -9.18 -3.48 24.49
CA CYS A 770 -9.70 -2.95 25.74
C CYS A 770 -8.72 -3.24 26.90
N HIS A 771 -8.10 -2.19 27.44
CA HIS A 771 -7.21 -2.26 28.59
C HIS A 771 -8.01 -2.03 29.88
N LEU A 772 -8.16 -3.09 30.69
CA LEU A 772 -8.74 -3.06 32.03
C LEU A 772 -7.63 -3.24 33.07
N PRO A 773 -7.77 -2.72 34.31
CA PRO A 773 -6.86 -3.04 35.40
C PRO A 773 -6.85 -4.54 35.72
N ASP A 774 -5.72 -5.05 36.20
CA ASP A 774 -5.55 -6.47 36.50
C ASP A 774 -6.54 -6.99 37.54
N ASN A 775 -7.01 -8.23 37.33
CA ASN A 775 -7.96 -8.97 38.18
C ASN A 775 -9.39 -8.39 38.32
N GLU A 776 -9.75 -7.26 37.70
CA GLU A 776 -11.10 -6.67 37.85
C GLU A 776 -12.23 -7.43 37.12
N VAL A 777 -11.90 -8.40 36.26
CA VAL A 777 -12.88 -9.23 35.51
C VAL A 777 -12.99 -10.60 36.15
N ASN A 778 -14.20 -10.94 36.61
CA ASN A 778 -14.47 -12.14 37.42
C ASN A 778 -13.45 -12.38 38.57
N PRO A 779 -13.17 -11.39 39.45
CA PRO A 779 -12.13 -11.47 40.48
C PRO A 779 -12.23 -12.69 41.41
N LEU A 780 -13.44 -13.22 41.62
CA LEU A 780 -13.70 -14.38 42.46
C LEU A 780 -13.49 -15.73 41.74
N GLY A 781 -13.09 -15.71 40.46
CA GLY A 781 -12.82 -16.92 39.66
C GLY A 781 -14.03 -17.78 39.35
N LEU A 782 -15.25 -17.28 39.57
CA LEU A 782 -16.47 -18.10 39.62
C LEU A 782 -16.78 -18.78 38.27
N PRO A 783 -17.09 -20.10 38.27
CA PRO A 783 -17.54 -20.84 37.09
C PRO A 783 -19.02 -20.56 36.77
N ARG A 784 -19.43 -20.94 35.55
CA ARG A 784 -20.85 -21.07 35.17
C ARG A 784 -21.38 -22.42 35.71
N ARG A 785 -22.61 -22.48 36.25
CA ARG A 785 -23.20 -23.70 36.80
C ARG A 785 -23.38 -24.80 35.74
N PRO A 786 -22.79 -26.00 35.90
CA PRO A 786 -22.94 -27.09 34.94
C PRO A 786 -24.40 -27.50 34.72
N GLY A 787 -24.80 -27.72 33.47
CA GLY A 787 -26.13 -28.18 33.10
C GLY A 787 -27.25 -27.11 33.11
N LEU A 788 -26.99 -25.91 33.63
CA LEU A 788 -27.95 -24.81 33.60
C LEU A 788 -27.73 -23.93 32.35
N ALA A 789 -28.62 -24.04 31.37
CA ALA A 789 -28.66 -23.10 30.26
C ALA A 789 -29.36 -21.79 30.71
N GLU A 790 -28.57 -20.75 31.00
CA GLU A 790 -29.12 -19.42 31.30
C GLU A 790 -29.96 -18.91 30.10
N PRO A 791 -31.18 -18.39 30.30
CA PRO A 791 -32.07 -18.00 29.20
C PRO A 791 -31.50 -16.83 28.37
N PRO A 792 -31.97 -16.59 27.14
CA PRO A 792 -31.64 -15.38 26.39
C PRO A 792 -31.97 -14.12 27.18
N LEU A 793 -31.17 -13.07 27.04
CA LEU A 793 -31.33 -11.82 27.82
C LEU A 793 -32.67 -11.11 27.52
N GLU A 794 -33.24 -11.38 26.34
CA GLU A 794 -34.55 -10.93 25.88
C GLU A 794 -35.72 -11.57 26.65
N ALA A 795 -35.52 -12.78 27.21
CA ALA A 795 -36.55 -13.49 27.99
C ALA A 795 -36.70 -12.97 29.43
N LEU A 796 -35.87 -12.00 29.85
CA LEU A 796 -35.94 -11.35 31.15
C LEU A 796 -36.89 -10.13 31.18
N MET A 797 -37.49 -9.77 30.04
CA MET A 797 -38.40 -8.63 29.91
C MET A 797 -39.77 -8.92 30.56
N THR A 798 -39.95 -8.47 31.80
CA THR A 798 -41.24 -8.48 32.51
C THR A 798 -41.95 -7.13 32.41
N GLN A 799 -43.29 -7.12 32.43
CA GLN A 799 -44.08 -5.89 32.32
C GLN A 799 -44.16 -5.15 33.66
N PRO A 800 -44.20 -3.80 33.67
CA PRO A 800 -44.22 -3.01 34.89
C PRO A 800 -45.52 -3.20 35.69
N SER A 801 -45.39 -3.66 36.94
CA SER A 801 -46.49 -3.66 37.90
C SER A 801 -46.67 -2.26 38.50
N ASN A 802 -47.82 -1.63 38.23
CA ASN A 802 -48.14 -0.28 38.72
C ASN A 802 -48.40 -0.27 40.24
N HIS A 803 -47.33 -0.29 41.04
CA HIS A 803 -47.38 -0.17 42.50
C HIS A 803 -46.95 1.23 42.96
N THR A 804 -47.93 2.12 43.10
CA THR A 804 -47.77 3.44 43.70
C THR A 804 -47.45 3.34 45.19
N ARG A 805 -46.16 3.29 45.54
CA ARG A 805 -45.66 3.35 46.93
C ARG A 805 -44.81 4.62 47.13
N THR A 806 -45.05 5.33 48.22
CA THR A 806 -44.36 6.59 48.61
C THR A 806 -42.97 6.34 49.20
N LYS A 807 -42.16 5.52 48.52
CA LYS A 807 -40.75 5.25 48.81
C LYS A 807 -39.87 6.21 48.00
N ARG A 808 -38.58 6.32 48.35
CA ARG A 808 -37.59 7.11 47.58
C ARG A 808 -36.87 6.21 46.58
N ASP A 809 -36.51 6.78 45.44
CA ASP A 809 -35.54 6.21 44.50
C ASP A 809 -34.11 6.47 45.02
N THR A 810 -33.13 5.71 44.53
CA THR A 810 -31.72 5.87 44.90
C THR A 810 -30.84 5.81 43.65
N GLU A 811 -29.88 6.72 43.51
CA GLU A 811 -28.98 6.79 42.35
C GLU A 811 -27.54 6.43 42.73
N MET A 812 -26.98 5.45 42.02
CA MET A 812 -25.59 5.01 42.13
C MET A 812 -24.81 5.51 40.92
N ASN A 813 -23.97 6.52 41.12
CA ASN A 813 -23.33 7.27 40.04
C ASN A 813 -21.89 7.66 40.44
N CYS A 814 -20.95 7.44 39.53
CA CYS A 814 -19.52 7.75 39.68
C CYS A 814 -19.27 9.23 39.98
N LEU A 815 -20.02 10.13 39.32
CA LEU A 815 -19.83 11.59 39.42
C LEU A 815 -20.41 12.18 40.72
N LEU A 816 -21.39 11.50 41.32
CA LEU A 816 -22.00 11.90 42.59
C LEU A 816 -21.27 11.29 43.81
N GLY A 817 -20.28 10.41 43.59
CA GLY A 817 -19.60 9.66 44.64
C GLY A 817 -20.46 8.57 45.31
N THR A 818 -21.71 8.37 44.88
CA THR A 818 -22.60 7.33 45.41
C THR A 818 -22.25 5.92 44.90
N ALA A 819 -21.47 5.83 43.82
CA ALA A 819 -20.77 4.62 43.39
C ALA A 819 -19.26 4.84 43.33
N LYS A 820 -18.50 3.81 43.69
CA LYS A 820 -17.07 3.67 43.39
C LYS A 820 -16.94 3.00 42.03
N CYS A 821 -16.17 3.62 41.15
CA CYS A 821 -16.07 3.18 39.77
C CYS A 821 -14.64 2.88 39.35
N ILE A 822 -14.44 1.74 38.71
CA ILE A 822 -13.22 1.44 37.96
C ILE A 822 -13.25 2.18 36.63
N LYS A 823 -12.08 2.53 36.10
CA LYS A 823 -11.95 3.16 34.78
C LYS A 823 -11.13 2.26 33.86
N PHE A 824 -11.61 2.05 32.64
CA PHE A 824 -10.91 1.29 31.62
C PHE A 824 -11.12 1.90 30.23
N ASN A 825 -10.20 1.62 29.31
CA ASN A 825 -10.17 2.25 28.00
C ASN A 825 -10.27 1.20 26.89
N CYS A 826 -11.16 1.41 25.94
CA CYS A 826 -11.28 0.61 24.71
C CYS A 826 -10.83 1.45 23.50
N THR A 827 -9.71 1.07 22.89
CA THR A 827 -9.17 1.66 21.67
C THR A 827 -9.81 0.98 20.45
N LEU A 828 -10.37 1.78 19.57
CA LEU A 828 -11.03 1.37 18.33
C LEU A 828 -10.20 1.84 17.13
N PHE A 829 -9.91 0.94 16.19
CA PHE A 829 -9.08 1.25 15.04
C PHE A 829 -9.88 1.36 13.73
N ASN A 830 -9.47 2.29 12.87
CA ASN A 830 -9.96 2.45 11.48
C ASN A 830 -11.50 2.58 11.35
N LEU A 831 -12.13 3.39 12.19
CA LEU A 831 -13.57 3.68 12.12
C LEU A 831 -13.88 4.60 10.92
N LYS A 832 -14.26 3.96 9.81
CA LYS A 832 -14.61 4.60 8.53
C LYS A 832 -15.83 5.53 8.65
N LYS A 833 -16.01 6.40 7.66
CA LYS A 833 -17.23 7.18 7.45
C LYS A 833 -18.47 6.27 7.42
N ASP A 834 -19.56 6.72 8.03
CA ASP A 834 -20.88 6.08 8.12
C ASP A 834 -20.87 4.67 8.77
N HIS A 835 -19.73 4.25 9.35
CA HIS A 835 -19.61 3.02 10.13
C HIS A 835 -19.90 3.24 11.62
N SER A 836 -20.24 2.14 12.29
CA SER A 836 -20.37 2.08 13.75
C SER A 836 -19.63 0.87 14.32
N ALA A 837 -19.22 1.00 15.58
CA ALA A 837 -18.60 -0.04 16.40
C ALA A 837 -19.36 -0.15 17.72
N THR A 838 -19.58 -1.37 18.24
CA THR A 838 -20.38 -1.56 19.46
C THR A 838 -19.57 -2.25 20.56
N ILE A 839 -19.26 -1.52 21.63
CA ILE A 839 -18.59 -2.03 22.83
C ILE A 839 -19.65 -2.66 23.75
N LYS A 840 -19.54 -3.96 23.99
CA LYS A 840 -20.42 -4.74 24.87
C LYS A 840 -19.71 -5.08 26.18
N ILE A 841 -20.38 -4.78 27.29
CA ILE A 841 -19.89 -5.03 28.66
C ILE A 841 -20.93 -5.91 29.37
N GLN A 842 -20.57 -7.17 29.66
CA GLN A 842 -21.43 -8.10 30.39
C GLN A 842 -21.07 -8.12 31.88
N ALA A 843 -22.09 -7.94 32.72
CA ALA A 843 -21.94 -7.87 34.17
C ALA A 843 -23.14 -8.52 34.88
N ARG A 844 -23.07 -8.59 36.22
CA ARG A 844 -24.14 -9.07 37.09
C ARG A 844 -24.41 -8.08 38.22
N LEU A 845 -25.70 -7.87 38.49
CA LEU A 845 -26.20 -7.13 39.63
C LEU A 845 -25.93 -7.94 40.90
N TRP A 846 -25.26 -7.34 41.90
CA TRP A 846 -24.94 -8.04 43.15
C TRP A 846 -26.12 -7.99 44.14
N ASN A 847 -27.00 -9.00 44.08
CA ASN A 847 -28.28 -9.01 44.81
C ASN A 847 -28.11 -8.81 46.31
N SER A 848 -27.17 -9.52 46.95
CA SER A 848 -26.98 -9.50 48.41
C SER A 848 -26.85 -8.08 49.00
N THR A 849 -26.14 -7.19 48.30
CA THR A 849 -25.89 -5.81 48.76
C THR A 849 -27.14 -4.94 48.63
N LEU A 850 -27.95 -5.15 47.58
CA LEU A 850 -29.20 -4.42 47.41
C LEU A 850 -30.30 -4.92 48.37
N VAL A 851 -30.34 -6.23 48.66
CA VAL A 851 -31.23 -6.81 49.67
C VAL A 851 -30.87 -6.36 51.09
N GLU A 852 -29.58 -6.24 51.42
CA GLU A 852 -29.12 -5.84 52.76
C GLU A 852 -29.29 -4.32 53.00
N ASP A 853 -28.74 -3.47 52.12
CA ASP A 853 -28.65 -2.03 52.36
C ASP A 853 -29.85 -1.24 51.79
N TYR A 854 -30.55 -1.76 50.78
CA TYR A 854 -31.62 -1.06 50.06
C TYR A 854 -33.02 -1.75 50.05
N PRO A 855 -33.44 -2.61 51.02
CA PRO A 855 -34.73 -3.31 50.96
C PRO A 855 -35.97 -2.39 51.04
N LYS A 856 -35.79 -1.12 51.43
CA LYS A 856 -36.88 -0.16 51.67
C LYS A 856 -36.98 0.97 50.63
N VAL A 857 -36.19 0.94 49.56
CA VAL A 857 -36.30 1.89 48.42
C VAL A 857 -37.46 1.50 47.48
N ASN A 858 -37.75 2.38 46.51
CA ASN A 858 -38.63 2.09 45.38
C ASN A 858 -37.86 1.36 44.26
N GLN A 859 -36.79 1.98 43.77
CA GLN A 859 -35.83 1.41 42.82
C GLN A 859 -34.42 1.97 43.07
N VAL A 860 -33.40 1.27 42.56
CA VAL A 860 -32.00 1.71 42.53
C VAL A 860 -31.58 1.88 41.06
N ASN A 861 -31.24 3.11 40.68
CA ASN A 861 -30.74 3.44 39.35
C ASN A 861 -29.21 3.38 39.39
N ILE A 862 -28.59 2.53 38.57
CA ILE A 862 -27.14 2.33 38.54
C ILE A 862 -26.60 2.81 37.19
N THR A 863 -25.84 3.91 37.22
CA THR A 863 -25.41 4.64 36.03
C THR A 863 -23.95 4.38 35.71
N SER A 864 -23.66 3.78 34.55
CA SER A 864 -22.31 3.78 33.96
C SER A 864 -22.17 4.88 32.91
N ARG A 865 -20.95 5.37 32.73
CA ARG A 865 -20.64 6.49 31.82
C ARG A 865 -19.52 6.07 30.87
N ALA A 866 -19.59 6.51 29.61
CA ALA A 866 -18.52 6.35 28.65
C ALA A 866 -18.29 7.66 27.89
N LYS A 867 -17.03 7.91 27.49
CA LYS A 867 -16.61 9.14 26.82
C LYS A 867 -15.58 8.86 25.73
N ILE A 868 -15.74 9.50 24.58
CA ILE A 868 -14.80 9.50 23.46
C ILE A 868 -13.63 10.43 23.73
N HIS A 869 -12.43 9.98 23.36
CA HIS A 869 -11.19 10.72 23.34
C HIS A 869 -10.49 10.49 21.98
N LEU A 870 -10.37 11.55 21.18
CA LEU A 870 -9.56 11.56 19.96
C LEU A 870 -8.12 11.96 20.31
N PRO A 871 -7.09 11.22 19.84
CA PRO A 871 -5.70 11.63 20.00
C PRO A 871 -5.40 12.97 19.30
N GLU A 872 -4.77 13.91 20.01
CA GLU A 872 -4.43 15.24 19.48
C GLU A 872 -3.54 15.17 18.22
N THR A 873 -2.72 14.12 18.11
CA THR A 873 -1.85 13.82 16.97
C THR A 873 -2.59 13.65 15.64
N LEU A 874 -3.87 13.29 15.65
CA LEU A 874 -4.68 13.14 14.43
C LEU A 874 -5.22 14.48 13.89
N ASN A 875 -5.15 15.57 14.68
CA ASN A 875 -5.63 16.91 14.32
C ASN A 875 -7.05 16.95 13.71
N ILE A 876 -7.94 16.07 14.22
CA ILE A 876 -9.32 15.93 13.74
C ILE A 876 -10.16 17.09 14.27
N ARG A 877 -10.89 17.77 13.38
CA ARG A 877 -11.89 18.79 13.73
C ARG A 877 -13.28 18.17 13.78
N GLN A 878 -13.87 18.10 14.97
CA GLN A 878 -15.30 17.86 15.16
C GLN A 878 -16.07 19.18 15.18
N THR A 879 -17.35 19.18 14.78
CA THR A 879 -18.26 20.32 14.96
C THR A 879 -19.20 20.18 16.17
N ASN A 880 -19.65 18.96 16.49
CA ASN A 880 -20.29 18.64 17.76
C ASN A 880 -19.31 17.92 18.70
N THR A 881 -19.46 18.17 20.00
CA THR A 881 -18.77 17.44 21.08
C THR A 881 -19.73 17.12 22.24
N GLN A 882 -21.03 17.34 22.05
CA GLN A 882 -22.07 17.03 23.04
C GLN A 882 -22.51 15.55 22.99
N ASP A 883 -22.31 14.87 21.84
CA ASP A 883 -22.49 13.43 21.69
C ASP A 883 -21.20 12.61 21.85
N ASP A 884 -20.08 13.22 22.28
CA ASP A 884 -18.85 12.49 22.69
C ASP A 884 -19.04 11.67 23.99
N GLU A 885 -20.18 11.78 24.68
CA GLU A 885 -20.37 11.23 26.02
C GLU A 885 -21.76 10.60 26.20
N ALA A 886 -21.83 9.40 26.77
CA ALA A 886 -23.06 8.61 26.90
C ALA A 886 -23.20 7.98 28.28
N TYR A 887 -24.44 7.94 28.76
CA TYR A 887 -24.85 7.41 30.06
C TYR A 887 -25.76 6.20 29.85
N VAL A 888 -25.59 5.15 30.65
CA VAL A 888 -26.39 3.91 30.60
C VAL A 888 -26.83 3.56 32.01
N VAL A 889 -28.15 3.42 32.21
CA VAL A 889 -28.76 3.22 33.53
C VAL A 889 -29.40 1.84 33.60
N THR A 890 -28.88 0.97 34.47
CA THR A 890 -29.60 -0.23 34.91
C THR A 890 -30.59 0.16 36.01
N THR A 891 -31.87 -0.18 35.85
CA THR A 891 -32.89 0.06 36.88
C THR A 891 -33.17 -1.22 37.68
N ALA A 892 -32.86 -1.22 38.96
CA ALA A 892 -33.00 -2.38 39.84
C ALA A 892 -34.16 -2.22 40.84
N PHE A 893 -35.11 -3.15 40.84
CA PHE A 893 -36.28 -3.18 41.72
C PHE A 893 -36.16 -4.27 42.80
N PRO A 894 -36.61 -4.03 44.04
CA PRO A 894 -36.69 -5.08 45.05
C PRO A 894 -37.78 -6.09 44.67
N ASP A 895 -37.44 -7.38 44.68
CA ASP A 895 -38.40 -8.45 44.51
C ASP A 895 -39.26 -8.61 45.78
N LEU A 896 -40.58 -8.58 45.62
CA LEU A 896 -41.56 -8.39 46.71
C LEU A 896 -42.31 -9.67 47.08
N ILE A 897 -41.80 -10.84 46.70
CA ILE A 897 -42.48 -12.14 46.85
C ILE A 897 -42.84 -12.48 48.31
N ASP A 898 -42.08 -12.04 49.33
CA ASP A 898 -42.30 -12.46 50.72
C ASP A 898 -42.30 -11.32 51.76
N GLN A 899 -43.07 -10.25 51.48
CA GLN A 899 -43.50 -9.29 52.52
C GLN A 899 -45.01 -9.01 52.46
N GLN A 900 -45.81 -10.08 52.53
CA GLN A 900 -47.05 -10.02 53.30
C GLN A 900 -46.71 -10.14 54.79
N GLU A 901 -46.31 -9.03 55.42
CA GLU A 901 -46.54 -8.91 56.87
C GLU A 901 -48.05 -9.13 57.08
N PRO A 902 -48.48 -10.12 57.90
CA PRO A 902 -49.89 -10.33 58.13
C PRO A 902 -50.44 -9.11 58.86
N GLU A 903 -51.34 -8.36 58.21
CA GLU A 903 -51.95 -7.17 58.81
C GLU A 903 -52.51 -7.52 60.19
N ALA A 904 -51.88 -6.98 61.24
CA ALA A 904 -52.20 -7.31 62.61
C ALA A 904 -53.62 -6.84 62.94
N VAL A 905 -54.58 -7.78 62.80
CA VAL A 905 -56.02 -7.53 62.87
C VAL A 905 -56.31 -6.65 64.09
N PRO A 906 -56.78 -5.39 63.90
CA PRO A 906 -56.91 -4.44 64.98
C PRO A 906 -57.71 -5.02 66.15
N ILE A 907 -57.16 -4.92 67.36
CA ILE A 907 -57.69 -5.60 68.57
C ILE A 907 -59.18 -5.28 68.80
N TRP A 908 -59.65 -4.10 68.37
CA TRP A 908 -61.07 -3.74 68.43
C TRP A 908 -61.99 -4.66 67.60
N ILE A 909 -61.53 -5.22 66.47
CA ILE A 909 -62.29 -6.19 65.67
C ILE A 909 -62.47 -7.49 66.45
N ILE A 910 -61.42 -7.95 67.14
CA ILE A 910 -61.48 -9.15 68.00
C ILE A 910 -62.45 -8.90 69.16
N VAL A 911 -62.39 -7.73 69.80
CA VAL A 911 -63.31 -7.35 70.88
C VAL A 911 -64.77 -7.29 70.38
N VAL A 912 -65.02 -6.69 69.22
CA VAL A 912 -66.36 -6.64 68.60
C VAL A 912 -66.87 -8.04 68.26
N ALA A 913 -66.03 -8.92 67.71
CA ALA A 913 -66.39 -10.30 67.42
C ALA A 913 -66.74 -11.11 68.68
N VAL A 914 -65.97 -10.94 69.77
CA VAL A 914 -66.26 -11.58 71.07
C VAL A 914 -67.56 -11.06 71.68
N VAL A 915 -67.82 -9.74 71.64
CA VAL A 915 -69.07 -9.15 72.15
C VAL A 915 -70.27 -9.61 71.32
N ALA A 916 -70.16 -9.63 69.99
CA ALA A 916 -71.21 -10.15 69.11
C ALA A 916 -71.48 -11.64 69.35
N GLY A 917 -70.43 -12.45 69.51
CA GLY A 917 -70.53 -13.88 69.84
C GLY A 917 -71.21 -14.13 71.18
N LEU A 918 -70.88 -13.35 72.22
CA LEU A 918 -71.52 -13.44 73.54
C LEU A 918 -73.00 -13.02 73.50
N LEU A 919 -73.34 -11.95 72.78
CA LEU A 919 -74.73 -11.52 72.59
C LEU A 919 -75.55 -12.58 71.84
N LEU A 920 -74.97 -13.19 70.80
CA LEU A 920 -75.60 -14.28 70.06
C LEU A 920 -75.76 -15.52 70.96
N LEU A 921 -74.76 -15.89 71.77
CA LEU A 921 -74.84 -17.00 72.73
C LEU A 921 -75.93 -16.76 73.80
N ILE A 922 -76.05 -15.55 74.32
CA ILE A 922 -77.11 -15.16 75.27
C ILE A 922 -78.50 -15.28 74.60
N LEU A 923 -78.65 -14.82 73.36
CA LEU A 923 -79.90 -14.96 72.63
C LEU A 923 -80.24 -16.43 72.33
N LEU A 924 -79.26 -17.24 71.93
CA LEU A 924 -79.43 -18.66 71.61
C LEU A 924 -79.74 -19.48 72.89
N THR A 925 -79.11 -19.18 74.02
CA THR A 925 -79.43 -19.81 75.31
C THR A 925 -80.81 -19.40 75.84
N LEU A 926 -81.24 -18.14 75.66
CA LEU A 926 -82.62 -17.71 75.96
C LEU A 926 -83.65 -18.43 75.08
N VAL A 927 -83.36 -18.63 73.80
CA VAL A 927 -84.19 -19.41 72.87
C VAL A 927 -84.26 -20.88 73.32
N LEU A 928 -83.13 -21.54 73.60
CA LEU A 928 -83.10 -22.93 74.07
C LEU A 928 -83.77 -23.12 75.44
N TRP A 929 -83.68 -22.14 76.34
CA TRP A 929 -84.39 -22.12 77.61
C TRP A 929 -85.90 -22.01 77.41
N LYS A 930 -86.36 -21.11 76.53
CA LYS A 930 -87.78 -20.96 76.18
C LYS A 930 -88.35 -22.16 75.42
N LEU A 931 -87.51 -22.87 74.66
CA LEU A 931 -87.81 -24.17 74.02
C LEU A 931 -87.67 -25.36 74.97
N GLY A 932 -87.34 -25.15 76.25
CA GLY A 932 -87.35 -26.18 77.31
C GLY A 932 -86.17 -27.16 77.31
N PHE A 933 -85.15 -26.94 76.48
CA PHE A 933 -84.04 -27.88 76.22
C PHE A 933 -83.29 -28.34 77.48
N PHE A 934 -83.15 -27.47 78.48
CA PHE A 934 -82.37 -27.72 79.70
C PHE A 934 -83.10 -28.54 80.79
N LYS A 935 -84.32 -29.04 80.56
CA LYS A 935 -85.05 -29.90 81.51
C LYS A 935 -84.72 -31.39 81.33
N ARG A 936 -83.53 -31.83 81.78
CA ARG A 936 -83.21 -33.27 81.91
C ARG A 936 -83.42 -33.78 83.33
N ARG A 937 -84.09 -34.94 83.44
CA ARG A 937 -84.27 -35.69 84.70
C ARG A 937 -82.97 -36.45 85.04
N ARG A 938 -82.64 -36.55 86.32
CA ARG A 938 -81.67 -37.53 86.85
C ARG A 938 -82.40 -38.82 87.24
N PRO A 939 -81.82 -39.99 87.00
CA PRO A 939 -81.99 -41.17 87.83
C PRO A 939 -80.91 -41.19 88.92
N ASP A 940 -81.30 -41.43 90.18
CA ASP A 940 -80.38 -41.74 91.27
C ASP A 940 -80.21 -43.31 91.38
N PRO A 941 -79.66 -43.92 92.45
CA PRO A 941 -78.28 -44.39 92.40
C PRO A 941 -78.09 -45.88 92.78
N THR A 942 -76.90 -46.44 92.56
CA THR A 942 -76.46 -47.66 93.28
C THR A 942 -74.93 -47.72 93.48
N LEU A 943 -74.56 -48.41 94.56
CA LEU A 943 -73.23 -48.80 95.04
C LEU A 943 -72.37 -49.45 93.92
N SER A 944 -71.03 -49.51 93.96
CA SER A 944 -70.18 -49.82 95.13
C SER A 944 -68.71 -49.43 94.91
N GLY A 945 -67.90 -49.44 95.99
CA GLY A 945 -66.47 -49.79 95.93
C GLY A 945 -65.46 -48.67 96.17
N ASN A 946 -64.87 -48.65 97.37
CA ASN A 946 -63.62 -47.92 97.63
C ASN A 946 -62.41 -48.74 97.12
N LEU A 947 -61.33 -48.08 96.70
CA LEU A 947 -60.02 -48.20 97.37
C LEU A 947 -59.00 -47.19 96.84
N GLU A 948 -58.04 -46.85 97.70
CA GLU A 948 -57.03 -45.81 97.56
C GLU A 948 -55.65 -46.46 97.74
N LYS A 949 -54.65 -46.17 96.87
CA LYS A 949 -53.23 -45.84 97.24
C LYS A 949 -52.20 -45.82 96.10
N SER A 950 -51.10 -45.10 96.42
CA SER A 950 -49.69 -45.35 96.07
C SER A 950 -49.06 -44.77 94.79
N HIS A 951 -48.39 -43.63 94.99
CA HIS A 951 -46.99 -43.32 94.58
C HIS A 951 -46.22 -44.29 93.67
N ARG A 952 -45.64 -43.72 92.61
CA ARG A 952 -44.20 -43.72 92.23
C ARG A 952 -43.98 -42.67 91.11
N GLU A 953 -42.93 -41.83 90.98
CA GLU A 953 -41.47 -41.96 91.22
C GLU A 953 -40.88 -43.11 90.36
N ASP A 954 -40.09 -42.91 89.31
CA ASP A 954 -39.16 -41.82 88.93
C ASP A 954 -38.81 -41.91 87.42
N ASN A 955 -38.12 -40.88 86.88
CA ASN A 955 -37.03 -40.95 85.88
C ASN A 955 -37.26 -41.65 84.50
N GLU A 956 -36.47 -41.45 83.42
CA GLU A 956 -35.53 -40.40 83.02
C GLU A 956 -35.32 -40.47 81.48
N ASP A 957 -35.09 -39.30 80.86
CA ASP A 957 -34.13 -39.05 79.76
C ASP A 957 -34.24 -39.58 78.30
N TYR A 958 -33.46 -38.87 77.47
CA TYR A 958 -32.86 -39.18 76.15
C TYR A 958 -33.66 -39.27 74.81
N SER A 959 -33.40 -38.23 74.00
CA SER A 959 -33.14 -38.20 72.54
C SER A 959 -34.17 -38.75 71.52
N SER A 960 -34.59 -37.86 70.63
CA SER A 960 -34.15 -37.86 69.20
C SER A 960 -34.08 -36.43 68.68
#